data_AF-A0A336LNZ8-F1
#
_entry.id   AF-A0A336LNZ8-F1
#
_cell.length_a   1.000
_cell.length_b   1.000
_cell.length_c   1.000
_cell.angle_alpha   90.00
_cell.angle_beta   90.00
_cell.angle_gamma   90.00
#
_symmetry.space_group_name_H-M   'P 1'
#
loop_
_entity.id
_entity.type
_entity.pdbx_description
1 polymer ?
#
loop_
_entity_poly.entity_id
_entity_poly.type
_entity_poly.pdbx_seq_one_letter_code
_entity_poly.pdbx_strand_id
1 'polypeptide(L)'
;MNMTSRKRSGSASKRPKEKVVYLYEKILFYGSSKEQIENNPDFWEEFFLLQPNVEILEAELLKLSSENLMAIKENINTLFSQCINMLDADNIKRVTNALQTLCVLILAIFKKSSALESGFNIINTMMGFGEAEEKMKTLISHCNKFLTSEASDSPRSLCLTLLLTLITETDNVSQNVMLEYVMLNSLFDSLVKLLSDPILRVDFGHDAVVLLTLLVNYRKHEGNPYVVQLSILADEQALNGYGQVISNSLIEFCRQYSLTAPDVQQSSWFSSLSNIVGNMFVSDEGQNQQIRANNALLLALYEAVHLNRNFITTLAHTQTDTSSPPSPSNTLNAGITPDLLSVSPPIIDSNQYPTNLFVAVFQYCSIVMQDHKNESSVINLKLCLLILTCISEDQYANSMMHDSNLTFKVVLHRAHMRHRKLPVDRLSKPQPLAATLLDLLVEFIVSHMMKKFPMELYLHCIGIIHRLLCYQKRCRVRLSYPWKELWSALIGLLKFLVYQEPTLVKKCNIFHLAIQVVNIFNLFITYGDTFLATTNSYDELYYELNREEKVFSEIHAMVLRYTSMSECEYKEEVIKLLNALVNILAIIKHFQIKIKEWLASQSLSTPTEDQILEVVRKNYDLTLKLQDSLDHYERYSENPRHIAFFTNIVKEVVSDTRKNIYYSIKNLNSNVPGEFHSS
;
A
#
# COMPACT_ATOMS: atom_id res chain seq x y z
N MET A 1 33.99 -41.01 63.66
CA MET A 1 35.39 -40.76 63.27
C MET A 1 35.39 -39.97 61.97
N ASN A 2 35.90 -38.74 62.04
CA ASN A 2 36.00 -37.79 60.93
C ASN A 2 37.11 -38.21 59.95
N MET A 3 36.83 -38.19 58.65
CA MET A 3 37.83 -37.84 57.64
C MET A 3 37.18 -36.97 56.57
N THR A 4 37.49 -35.67 56.67
CA THR A 4 37.22 -34.63 55.69
C THR A 4 38.20 -34.76 54.52
N SER A 5 37.70 -35.22 53.36
CA SER A 5 38.42 -35.17 52.09
C SER A 5 38.23 -33.80 51.43
N ARG A 6 39.30 -32.98 51.41
CA ARG A 6 39.44 -31.78 50.57
C ARG A 6 39.19 -32.12 49.09
N LYS A 7 38.16 -31.55 48.47
CA LYS A 7 38.08 -31.39 47.01
C LYS A 7 38.54 -29.99 46.62
N ARG A 8 39.58 -29.95 45.77
CA ARG A 8 40.19 -28.77 45.15
C ARG A 8 39.15 -27.92 44.44
N SER A 9 39.25 -26.60 44.59
CA SER A 9 38.56 -25.62 43.76
C SER A 9 39.00 -25.78 42.31
N GLY A 10 38.06 -26.15 41.44
CA GLY A 10 38.24 -26.10 40.00
C GLY A 10 38.41 -24.64 39.59
N SER A 11 39.59 -24.31 39.08
CA SER A 11 39.83 -23.10 38.30
C SER A 11 38.81 -23.06 37.16
N ALA A 12 37.90 -22.08 37.21
CA ALA A 12 37.04 -21.78 36.08
C ALA A 12 37.94 -21.34 34.92
N SER A 13 38.10 -22.23 33.95
CA SER A 13 38.72 -21.95 32.65
C SER A 13 38.03 -20.72 32.05
N LYS A 14 38.69 -19.57 32.13
CA LYS A 14 38.29 -18.36 31.38
C LYS A 14 38.51 -18.70 29.91
N ARG A 15 37.42 -18.91 29.16
CA ARG A 15 37.47 -18.95 27.69
C ARG A 15 38.24 -17.71 27.20
N PRO A 16 39.12 -17.83 26.19
CA PRO A 16 39.80 -16.67 25.62
C PRO A 16 38.74 -15.69 25.08
N LYS A 17 38.78 -14.44 25.57
CA LYS A 17 37.91 -13.37 25.05
C LYS A 17 38.38 -12.99 23.65
N GLU A 18 37.45 -12.77 22.73
CA GLU A 18 37.77 -12.24 21.39
C GLU A 18 38.50 -10.89 21.50
N LYS A 19 39.50 -10.67 20.63
CA LYS A 19 40.29 -9.42 20.63
C LYS A 19 39.39 -8.19 20.52
N VAL A 20 38.36 -8.25 19.66
CA VAL A 20 37.43 -7.13 19.45
C VAL A 20 36.62 -6.79 20.71
N VAL A 21 36.19 -7.81 21.47
CA VAL A 21 35.45 -7.63 22.73
C VAL A 21 36.32 -6.97 23.80
N TYR A 22 37.58 -7.39 23.89
CA TYR A 22 38.54 -6.74 24.78
C TYR A 22 38.79 -5.27 24.41
N LEU A 23 38.81 -4.96 23.10
CA LEU A 23 38.92 -3.58 22.64
C LEU A 23 37.66 -2.75 22.94
N TYR A 24 36.45 -3.33 22.87
CA TYR A 24 35.25 -2.65 23.35
C TYR A 24 35.35 -2.28 24.83
N GLU A 25 35.81 -3.21 25.68
CA GLU A 25 36.01 -2.92 27.11
C GLU A 25 37.02 -1.77 27.32
N LYS A 26 38.10 -1.74 26.52
CA LYS A 26 39.08 -0.63 26.55
C LYS A 26 38.48 0.69 26.08
N ILE A 27 37.71 0.67 24.99
CA ILE A 27 37.13 1.87 24.37
C ILE A 27 35.95 2.42 25.20
N LEU A 28 35.17 1.58 25.89
CA LEU A 28 34.01 2.05 26.64
C LEU A 28 34.40 2.45 28.07
N PHE A 29 35.20 1.66 28.79
CA PHE A 29 35.44 1.84 30.24
C PHE A 29 36.74 2.58 30.59
N TYR A 30 37.12 3.57 29.78
CA TYR A 30 38.36 4.38 29.71
C TYR A 30 39.15 4.81 30.97
N GLY A 31 38.74 4.49 32.20
CA GLY A 31 39.41 4.97 33.42
C GLY A 31 40.88 4.52 33.61
N SER A 32 41.38 3.55 32.82
CA SER A 32 42.71 2.94 33.05
C SER A 32 43.67 2.92 31.84
N SER A 33 43.26 3.38 30.65
CA SER A 33 43.99 3.07 29.40
C SER A 33 44.17 4.23 28.39
N LYS A 34 43.88 5.48 28.79
CA LYS A 34 43.93 6.65 27.89
C LYS A 34 45.30 6.85 27.22
N GLU A 35 46.36 6.72 28.00
CA GLU A 35 47.74 6.79 27.51
C GLU A 35 48.08 5.67 26.50
N GLN A 36 47.51 4.46 26.62
CA GLN A 36 47.85 3.36 25.71
C GLN A 36 47.22 3.51 24.31
N ILE A 37 46.06 4.17 24.21
CA ILE A 37 45.40 4.46 22.94
C ILE A 37 46.05 5.68 22.30
N GLU A 38 46.31 6.74 23.08
CA GLU A 38 47.00 7.94 22.59
C GLU A 38 48.45 7.65 22.17
N ASN A 39 49.13 6.69 22.82
CA ASN A 39 50.48 6.27 22.46
C ASN A 39 50.54 5.28 21.27
N ASN A 40 49.39 4.76 20.78
CA ASN A 40 49.34 3.89 19.61
C ASN A 40 48.59 4.58 18.45
N PRO A 41 49.32 5.22 17.51
CA PRO A 41 48.70 5.94 16.40
C PRO A 41 47.85 5.03 15.50
N ASP A 42 48.21 3.75 15.40
CA ASP A 42 47.54 2.77 14.54
C ASP A 42 46.40 2.02 15.26
N PHE A 43 46.04 2.42 16.48
CA PHE A 43 45.03 1.72 17.28
C PHE A 43 43.69 1.59 16.55
N TRP A 44 43.18 2.69 15.98
CA TRP A 44 41.89 2.71 15.30
C TRP A 44 41.95 1.91 13.99
N GLU A 45 43.07 1.98 13.29
CA GLU A 45 43.32 1.17 12.10
C GLU A 45 43.31 -0.33 12.40
N GLU A 46 43.89 -0.77 13.51
CA GLU A 46 43.83 -2.15 13.98
C GLU A 46 42.42 -2.55 14.42
N PHE A 47 41.73 -1.66 15.13
CA PHE A 47 40.38 -1.91 15.64
C PHE A 47 39.41 -2.19 14.51
N PHE A 48 39.36 -1.34 13.48
CA PHE A 48 38.45 -1.51 12.35
C PHE A 48 38.84 -2.63 11.38
N LEU A 49 40.02 -3.25 11.52
CA LEU A 49 40.34 -4.49 10.80
C LEU A 49 39.64 -5.73 11.37
N LEU A 50 39.23 -5.67 12.65
CA LEU A 50 38.52 -6.75 13.33
C LEU A 50 37.03 -6.68 13.01
N GLN A 51 36.43 -7.85 12.75
CA GLN A 51 34.98 -7.94 12.55
C GLN A 51 34.27 -7.57 13.86
N PRO A 52 33.29 -6.65 13.82
CA PRO A 52 32.61 -6.22 15.02
C PRO A 52 31.70 -7.33 15.55
N ASN A 53 31.76 -7.57 16.85
CA ASN A 53 30.80 -8.44 17.53
C ASN A 53 29.58 -7.60 17.94
N VAL A 54 28.67 -7.39 16.99
CA VAL A 54 27.42 -6.61 17.13
C VAL A 54 26.64 -6.94 18.40
N GLU A 55 26.45 -8.23 18.71
CA GLU A 55 25.64 -8.65 19.87
C GLU A 55 26.28 -8.25 21.20
N ILE A 56 27.60 -8.44 21.31
CA ILE A 56 28.33 -8.10 22.53
C ILE A 56 28.41 -6.58 22.69
N LEU A 57 28.68 -5.83 21.61
CA LEU A 57 28.72 -4.37 21.67
C LEU A 57 27.38 -3.78 22.10
N GLU A 58 26.27 -4.26 21.50
CA GLU A 58 24.91 -3.86 21.90
C GLU A 58 24.66 -4.20 23.38
N ALA A 59 24.98 -5.42 23.80
CA ALA A 59 24.76 -5.88 25.17
C ALA A 59 25.56 -5.07 26.20
N GLU A 60 26.83 -4.76 25.92
CA GLU A 60 27.66 -3.95 26.82
C GLU A 60 27.13 -2.53 26.95
N LEU A 61 26.69 -1.89 25.86
CA LEU A 61 26.10 -0.55 25.90
C LEU A 61 24.75 -0.53 26.65
N LEU A 62 23.91 -1.54 26.46
CA LEU A 62 22.60 -1.63 27.13
C LEU A 62 22.72 -1.91 28.64
N LYS A 63 23.78 -2.60 29.09
CA LYS A 63 24.06 -2.87 30.52
C LYS A 63 24.38 -1.63 31.34
N LEU A 64 24.88 -0.55 30.73
CA LEU A 64 25.31 0.65 31.44
C LEU A 64 24.13 1.37 32.11
N SER A 65 24.30 1.87 33.33
CA SER A 65 23.35 2.83 33.92
C SER A 65 23.46 4.18 33.23
N SER A 66 22.46 5.06 33.39
CA SER A 66 22.53 6.43 32.84
C SER A 66 23.75 7.21 33.31
N GLU A 67 24.11 7.04 34.60
CA GLU A 67 25.30 7.67 35.19
C GLU A 67 26.60 7.15 34.54
N ASN A 68 26.71 5.83 34.36
CA ASN A 68 27.87 5.24 33.71
C ASN A 68 27.95 5.65 32.24
N LEU A 69 26.81 5.75 31.54
CA LEU A 69 26.75 6.17 30.15
C LEU A 69 27.22 7.62 29.98
N MET A 70 26.85 8.51 30.92
CA MET A 70 27.37 9.87 30.96
C MET A 70 28.86 9.92 31.29
N ALA A 71 29.36 9.04 32.16
CA ALA A 71 30.78 8.93 32.48
C ALA A 71 31.64 8.50 31.27
N ILE A 72 31.07 7.71 30.36
CA ILE A 72 31.75 7.22 29.14
C ILE A 72 31.39 8.01 27.88
N LYS A 73 30.62 9.11 28.01
CA LYS A 73 30.13 9.94 26.92
C LYS A 73 31.21 10.33 25.93
N GLU A 74 32.33 10.87 26.41
CA GLU A 74 33.42 11.35 25.54
C GLU A 74 34.06 10.20 24.75
N ASN A 75 34.03 8.97 25.28
CA ASN A 75 34.53 7.80 24.58
C ASN A 75 33.57 7.37 23.46
N ILE A 76 32.26 7.44 23.71
CA ILE A 76 31.24 7.22 22.68
C ILE A 76 31.39 8.26 21.57
N ASN A 77 31.59 9.53 21.92
CA ASN A 77 31.83 10.63 20.98
C ASN A 77 33.08 10.35 20.13
N THR A 78 34.15 9.88 20.77
CA THR A 78 35.39 9.50 20.08
C THR A 78 35.17 8.33 19.15
N LEU A 79 34.52 7.26 19.60
CA LEU A 79 34.22 6.08 18.79
C LEU A 79 33.37 6.45 17.57
N PHE A 80 32.32 7.27 17.76
CA PHE A 80 31.47 7.75 16.68
C PHE A 80 32.28 8.55 15.64
N SER A 81 33.12 9.48 16.10
CA SER A 81 33.97 10.30 15.23
C SER A 81 34.98 9.46 14.45
N GLN A 82 35.59 8.47 15.11
CA GLN A 82 36.56 7.57 14.47
C GLN A 82 35.90 6.62 13.47
N CYS A 83 34.66 6.21 13.70
CA CYS A 83 33.91 5.47 12.69
C CYS A 83 33.68 6.33 11.44
N ILE A 84 33.30 7.61 11.59
CA ILE A 84 33.13 8.53 10.45
C ILE A 84 34.44 8.73 9.70
N ASN A 85 35.54 8.99 10.41
CA ASN A 85 36.86 9.19 9.78
C ASN A 85 37.29 7.94 8.99
N MET A 86 36.99 6.75 9.49
CA MET A 86 37.32 5.48 8.83
C MET A 86 36.52 5.23 7.55
N LEU A 87 35.45 6.00 7.29
CA LEU A 87 34.68 5.89 6.03
C LEU A 87 35.46 6.42 4.81
N ASP A 88 36.46 7.28 5.00
CA ASP A 88 37.37 7.71 3.92
C ASP A 88 38.58 6.78 3.76
N ALA A 89 38.65 5.65 4.47
CA ALA A 89 39.77 4.72 4.35
C ALA A 89 39.71 3.92 3.03
N ASP A 90 40.88 3.67 2.42
CA ASP A 90 41.00 2.87 1.18
C ASP A 90 40.59 1.39 1.38
N ASN A 91 40.62 0.90 2.62
CA ASN A 91 40.34 -0.49 2.93
C ASN A 91 38.84 -0.74 3.15
N ILE A 92 38.19 -1.41 2.18
CA ILE A 92 36.77 -1.76 2.20
C ILE A 92 36.37 -2.50 3.50
N LYS A 93 37.23 -3.36 4.05
CA LYS A 93 36.94 -4.08 5.29
C LYS A 93 36.83 -3.13 6.48
N ARG A 94 37.72 -2.14 6.56
CA ARG A 94 37.68 -1.11 7.62
C ARG A 94 36.43 -0.25 7.50
N VAL A 95 36.08 0.17 6.29
CA VAL A 95 34.84 0.92 6.00
C VAL A 95 33.61 0.12 6.42
N THR A 96 33.54 -1.15 6.01
CA THR A 96 32.42 -2.07 6.33
C THR A 96 32.26 -2.25 7.84
N ASN A 97 33.35 -2.53 8.55
CA ASN A 97 33.35 -2.72 10.00
C ASN A 97 33.01 -1.41 10.76
N ALA A 98 33.44 -0.25 10.24
CA ALA A 98 33.09 1.05 10.79
C ALA A 98 31.59 1.36 10.64
N LEU A 99 31.01 1.10 9.46
CA LEU A 99 29.56 1.23 9.22
C LEU A 99 28.76 0.30 10.14
N GLN A 100 29.17 -0.96 10.28
CA GLN A 100 28.54 -1.91 11.20
C GLN A 100 28.59 -1.42 12.65
N THR A 101 29.76 -0.93 13.09
CA THR A 101 29.92 -0.37 14.44
C THR A 101 29.02 0.85 14.66
N LEU A 102 28.88 1.73 13.65
CA LEU A 102 27.95 2.87 13.69
C LEU A 102 26.50 2.44 13.85
N CYS A 103 26.03 1.49 13.02
CA CYS A 103 24.65 0.98 13.11
C CYS A 103 24.31 0.49 14.53
N VAL A 104 25.22 -0.31 15.12
CA VAL A 104 25.02 -0.87 16.46
C VAL A 104 25.09 0.20 17.54
N LEU A 105 26.03 1.13 17.42
CA LEU A 105 26.19 2.23 18.36
C LEU A 105 24.93 3.10 18.41
N ILE A 106 24.41 3.49 17.24
CA ILE A 106 23.15 4.22 17.09
C ILE A 106 22.02 3.41 17.74
N LEU A 107 21.76 2.18 17.26
CA LEU A 107 20.68 1.35 17.77
C LEU A 107 20.70 1.19 19.30
N ALA A 108 21.86 0.89 19.88
CA ALA A 108 22.00 0.67 21.31
C ALA A 108 21.71 1.94 22.12
N ILE A 109 22.23 3.09 21.69
CA ILE A 109 22.02 4.38 22.35
C ILE A 109 20.54 4.78 22.27
N PHE A 110 19.90 4.59 21.12
CA PHE A 110 18.47 4.89 20.96
C PHE A 110 17.57 3.99 21.80
N LYS A 111 17.84 2.68 21.81
CA LYS A 111 17.13 1.74 22.71
C LYS A 111 17.29 2.16 24.16
N LYS A 112 18.49 2.58 24.56
CA LYS A 112 18.72 3.08 25.92
C LYS A 112 17.93 4.35 26.19
N SER A 113 17.93 5.31 25.27
CA SER A 113 17.12 6.54 25.39
C SER A 113 15.65 6.26 25.56
N SER A 114 15.09 5.31 24.80
CA SER A 114 13.66 4.95 24.89
C SER A 114 13.27 4.32 26.24
N ALA A 115 14.24 3.71 26.93
CA ALA A 115 14.05 3.10 28.25
C ALA A 115 14.23 4.08 29.42
N LEU A 116 14.67 5.31 29.16
CA LEU A 116 14.98 6.31 30.17
C LEU A 116 13.93 7.43 30.18
N GLU A 117 13.22 7.59 31.29
CA GLU A 117 12.03 8.47 31.36
C GLU A 117 12.33 9.97 31.48
N SER A 118 13.58 10.42 31.67
CA SER A 118 13.90 11.86 31.69
C SER A 118 15.36 12.21 31.39
N GLY A 119 15.58 13.31 30.63
CA GLY A 119 16.85 14.04 30.54
C GLY A 119 17.95 13.47 29.63
N PHE A 120 17.77 12.30 29.00
CA PHE A 120 18.78 11.73 28.09
C PHE A 120 18.79 12.47 26.75
N ASN A 121 19.92 13.12 26.42
CA ASN A 121 20.08 13.79 25.13
C ASN A 121 20.98 12.96 24.20
N ILE A 122 20.36 12.37 23.18
CA ILE A 122 21.02 11.41 22.29
C ILE A 122 22.13 12.08 21.48
N ILE A 123 21.87 13.27 20.94
CA ILE A 123 22.84 14.06 20.16
C ILE A 123 24.08 14.35 21.01
N ASN A 124 23.88 14.86 22.22
CA ASN A 124 24.98 15.15 23.13
C ASN A 124 25.77 13.88 23.49
N THR A 125 25.09 12.77 23.78
CA THR A 125 25.76 11.50 24.13
C THR A 125 26.52 10.89 22.97
N MET A 126 26.05 11.06 21.73
CA MET A 126 26.66 10.45 20.54
C MET A 126 27.79 11.26 19.92
N MET A 127 27.59 12.58 19.77
CA MET A 127 28.42 13.43 18.91
C MET A 127 28.81 14.75 19.55
N GLY A 128 28.12 15.15 20.63
CA GLY A 128 28.34 16.40 21.34
C GLY A 128 27.73 17.58 20.59
N PHE A 129 27.07 18.51 21.29
CA PHE A 129 26.33 19.58 20.62
C PHE A 129 27.18 20.48 19.71
N GLY A 130 28.43 20.76 20.11
CA GLY A 130 29.29 21.69 19.38
C GLY A 130 29.76 21.18 18.01
N GLU A 131 29.88 19.86 17.85
CA GLU A 131 30.43 19.23 16.64
C GLU A 131 29.38 18.39 15.88
N ALA A 132 28.14 18.31 16.39
CA ALA A 132 27.08 17.46 15.84
C ALA A 132 26.80 17.75 14.36
N GLU A 133 26.68 19.03 14.00
CA GLU A 133 26.38 19.45 12.62
C GLU A 133 27.50 19.06 11.66
N GLU A 134 28.77 19.33 12.01
CA GLU A 134 29.93 19.00 11.19
C GLU A 134 30.10 17.48 11.02
N LYS A 135 29.96 16.73 12.11
CA LYS A 135 30.02 15.25 12.09
C LYS A 135 28.92 14.67 11.22
N MET A 136 27.69 15.15 11.35
CA MET A 136 26.57 14.65 10.56
C MET A 136 26.68 15.05 9.09
N LYS A 137 27.11 16.28 8.79
CA LYS A 137 27.43 16.71 7.42
C LYS A 137 28.47 15.80 6.77
N THR A 138 29.52 15.45 7.51
CA THR A 138 30.57 14.54 7.03
C THR A 138 30.03 13.14 6.79
N LEU A 139 29.29 12.58 7.76
CA LEU A 139 28.66 11.27 7.64
C LEU A 139 27.72 11.18 6.42
N ILE A 140 26.84 12.17 6.24
CA ILE A 140 25.90 12.19 5.11
C ILE A 140 26.63 12.40 3.78
N SER A 141 27.73 13.15 3.76
CA SER A 141 28.60 13.26 2.58
C SER A 141 29.20 11.89 2.19
N HIS A 142 29.70 11.13 3.17
CA HIS A 142 30.17 9.76 2.92
C HIS A 142 29.05 8.84 2.43
N CYS A 143 27.86 8.92 3.03
CA CYS A 143 26.70 8.16 2.58
C CYS A 143 26.36 8.48 1.11
N ASN A 144 26.31 9.76 0.73
CA ASN A 144 26.10 10.17 -0.66
C ASN A 144 27.17 9.61 -1.62
N LYS A 145 28.45 9.61 -1.21
CA LYS A 145 29.52 8.97 -2.00
C LYS A 145 29.28 7.47 -2.16
N PHE A 146 28.98 6.74 -1.09
CA PHE A 146 28.76 5.28 -1.18
C PHE A 146 27.54 4.89 -2.01
N LEU A 147 26.45 5.66 -1.91
CA LEU A 147 25.23 5.41 -2.69
C LEU A 147 25.45 5.62 -4.19
N THR A 148 26.36 6.52 -4.58
CA THR A 148 26.58 6.91 -5.99
C THR A 148 27.87 6.40 -6.61
N SER A 149 28.77 5.83 -5.80
CA SER A 149 30.05 5.27 -6.20
C SER A 149 29.88 3.93 -6.92
N GLU A 150 30.78 3.65 -7.87
CA GLU A 150 30.94 2.33 -8.52
C GLU A 150 31.56 1.29 -7.57
N ALA A 151 31.90 1.67 -6.33
CA ALA A 151 32.51 0.79 -5.35
C ALA A 151 31.61 -0.41 -4.97
N SER A 152 32.23 -1.39 -4.30
CA SER A 152 31.62 -2.65 -3.86
C SER A 152 30.25 -2.51 -3.17
N ASP A 153 29.38 -3.48 -3.37
CA ASP A 153 27.99 -3.51 -2.90
C ASP A 153 27.83 -3.56 -1.37
N SER A 154 28.81 -4.11 -0.66
CA SER A 154 28.74 -4.30 0.81
C SER A 154 28.65 -2.98 1.60
N PRO A 155 29.55 -1.98 1.40
CA PRO A 155 29.40 -0.65 1.98
C PRO A 155 28.07 0.04 1.64
N ARG A 156 27.53 -0.17 0.43
CA ARG A 156 26.26 0.46 0.00
C ARG A 156 25.08 -0.10 0.77
N SER A 157 25.00 -1.42 0.93
CA SER A 157 23.97 -2.09 1.76
C SER A 157 24.00 -1.60 3.20
N LEU A 158 25.19 -1.52 3.80
CA LEU A 158 25.36 -1.04 5.17
C LEU A 158 25.06 0.44 5.32
N CYS A 159 25.35 1.25 4.30
CA CYS A 159 25.00 2.66 4.27
C CYS A 159 23.48 2.86 4.29
N LEU A 160 22.71 2.12 3.47
CA LEU A 160 21.25 2.18 3.50
C LEU A 160 20.69 1.68 4.84
N THR A 161 21.27 0.61 5.38
CA THR A 161 20.94 0.09 6.71
C THR A 161 21.18 1.14 7.79
N LEU A 162 22.30 1.86 7.74
CA LEU A 162 22.64 2.96 8.66
C LEU A 162 21.63 4.11 8.54
N LEU A 163 21.33 4.54 7.32
CA LEU A 163 20.38 5.63 7.07
C LEU A 163 18.98 5.26 7.58
N LEU A 164 18.47 4.08 7.24
CA LEU A 164 17.19 3.62 7.73
C LEU A 164 17.18 3.42 9.26
N THR A 165 18.31 3.00 9.84
CA THR A 165 18.49 2.96 11.30
C THR A 165 18.30 4.35 11.89
N LEU A 166 18.95 5.38 11.32
CA LEU A 166 18.83 6.78 11.75
C LEU A 166 17.40 7.31 11.63
N ILE A 167 16.70 7.01 10.53
CA ILE A 167 15.34 7.53 10.32
C ILE A 167 14.33 6.89 11.25
N THR A 168 14.47 5.59 11.50
CA THR A 168 13.48 4.81 12.24
C THR A 168 13.70 4.84 13.75
N GLU A 169 14.54 5.72 14.30
CA GLU A 169 14.87 5.77 15.73
C GLU A 169 13.67 6.02 16.66
N THR A 170 12.78 6.94 16.29
CA THR A 170 11.56 7.27 17.03
C THR A 170 10.34 6.68 16.33
N ASP A 171 9.29 6.31 17.09
CA ASP A 171 8.08 5.76 16.49
C ASP A 171 7.37 6.77 15.57
N ASN A 172 7.43 8.05 15.93
CA ASN A 172 6.98 9.14 15.08
C ASN A 172 8.20 9.80 14.42
N VAL A 173 8.31 9.66 13.09
CA VAL A 173 9.41 10.22 12.29
C VAL A 173 9.52 11.73 12.52
N SER A 174 8.42 12.46 12.60
CA SER A 174 8.41 13.92 12.79
C SER A 174 8.98 14.40 14.14
N GLN A 175 9.11 13.49 15.11
CA GLN A 175 9.74 13.75 16.42
C GLN A 175 11.24 13.43 16.43
N ASN A 176 11.77 12.83 15.36
CA ASN A 176 13.19 12.52 15.26
C ASN A 176 14.00 13.80 14.99
N VAL A 177 14.78 14.24 15.97
CA VAL A 177 15.64 15.43 15.86
C VAL A 177 16.87 15.15 14.99
N MET A 178 17.34 13.90 14.89
CA MET A 178 18.48 13.56 14.01
C MET A 178 18.18 13.84 12.54
N LEU A 179 16.90 13.73 12.15
CA LEU A 179 16.48 14.01 10.78
C LEU A 179 16.64 15.48 10.39
N GLU A 180 16.70 16.43 11.33
CA GLU A 180 16.97 17.83 10.99
C GLU A 180 18.30 17.97 10.25
N TYR A 181 19.33 17.23 10.67
CA TYR A 181 20.62 17.22 10.00
C TYR A 181 20.62 16.51 8.63
N VAL A 182 19.77 15.50 8.46
CA VAL A 182 19.56 14.80 7.16
C VAL A 182 18.77 15.68 6.19
N MET A 183 17.88 16.53 6.69
CA MET A 183 17.17 17.52 5.87
C MET A 183 18.11 18.62 5.37
N LEU A 184 19.10 19.03 6.18
CA LEU A 184 20.13 20.00 5.80
C LEU A 184 21.11 19.45 4.74
N ASN A 185 21.40 18.16 4.79
CA ASN A 185 22.33 17.49 3.89
C ASN A 185 21.56 16.47 3.03
N SER A 186 21.01 16.92 1.89
CA SER A 186 20.10 16.10 1.09
C SER A 186 20.74 14.79 0.60
N LEU A 187 19.96 13.70 0.68
CA LEU A 187 20.24 12.39 0.10
C LEU A 187 19.48 12.17 -1.22
N PHE A 188 18.63 13.12 -1.62
CA PHE A 188 17.64 12.93 -2.68
C PHE A 188 18.27 12.55 -4.01
N ASP A 189 19.27 13.30 -4.48
CA ASP A 189 19.92 13.06 -5.77
C ASP A 189 20.63 11.70 -5.82
N SER A 190 21.21 11.27 -4.70
CA SER A 190 21.85 9.96 -4.58
C SER A 190 20.84 8.82 -4.67
N LEU A 191 19.67 8.97 -4.05
CA LEU A 191 18.58 7.99 -4.14
C LEU A 191 17.96 7.95 -5.53
N VAL A 192 17.79 9.11 -6.17
CA VAL A 192 17.33 9.22 -7.57
C VAL A 192 18.30 8.49 -8.49
N LYS A 193 19.61 8.75 -8.38
CA LYS A 193 20.63 8.07 -9.20
C LYS A 193 20.63 6.56 -8.99
N LEU A 194 20.50 6.10 -7.74
CA LEU A 194 20.40 4.67 -7.42
C LEU A 194 19.18 4.03 -8.08
N LEU A 195 18.02 4.70 -8.05
CA LEU A 195 16.79 4.19 -8.65
C LEU A 195 16.83 4.20 -10.18
N SER A 196 17.51 5.16 -10.81
CA SER A 196 17.70 5.21 -12.25
C SER A 196 18.55 4.03 -12.77
N ASP A 197 19.52 3.56 -12.00
CA ASP A 197 20.40 2.46 -12.36
C ASP A 197 19.71 1.08 -12.22
N PRO A 198 19.56 0.29 -13.30
CA PRO A 198 18.90 -1.02 -13.25
C PRO A 198 19.56 -2.05 -12.34
N ILE A 199 20.89 -2.06 -12.23
CA ILE A 199 21.62 -3.05 -11.44
C ILE A 199 21.46 -2.70 -9.97
N LEU A 200 21.74 -1.45 -9.60
CA LEU A 200 21.61 -1.00 -8.22
C LEU A 200 20.17 -1.08 -7.72
N ARG A 201 19.19 -0.82 -8.58
CA ARG A 201 17.78 -0.91 -8.24
C ARG A 201 17.34 -2.31 -7.81
N VAL A 202 17.89 -3.37 -8.40
CA VAL A 202 17.51 -4.75 -8.05
C VAL A 202 17.90 -5.06 -6.60
N ASP A 203 19.11 -4.69 -6.21
CA ASP A 203 19.65 -5.04 -4.89
C ASP A 203 19.27 -4.02 -3.80
N PHE A 204 19.16 -2.74 -4.14
CA PHE A 204 19.04 -1.64 -3.19
C PHE A 204 17.77 -0.80 -3.33
N GLY A 205 16.99 -1.02 -4.39
CA GLY A 205 15.83 -0.19 -4.71
C GLY A 205 14.75 -0.22 -3.63
N HIS A 206 14.56 -1.37 -2.96
CA HIS A 206 13.58 -1.51 -1.87
C HIS A 206 13.89 -0.55 -0.71
N ASP A 207 15.09 -0.65 -0.14
CA ASP A 207 15.52 0.20 0.97
C ASP A 207 15.55 1.69 0.56
N ALA A 208 15.95 1.99 -0.68
CA ALA A 208 15.94 3.36 -1.20
C ALA A 208 14.53 3.96 -1.27
N VAL A 209 13.53 3.20 -1.75
CA VAL A 209 12.13 3.64 -1.81
C VAL A 209 11.56 3.83 -0.40
N VAL A 210 11.83 2.90 0.53
CA VAL A 210 11.39 3.02 1.93
C VAL A 210 12.01 4.24 2.59
N LEU A 211 13.31 4.45 2.42
CA LEU A 211 14.04 5.59 2.97
C LEU A 211 13.46 6.91 2.45
N LEU A 212 13.27 7.04 1.14
CA LEU A 212 12.69 8.23 0.53
C LEU A 212 11.26 8.47 1.04
N THR A 213 10.46 7.42 1.19
CA THR A 213 9.08 7.52 1.68
C THR A 213 9.02 8.04 3.12
N LEU A 214 9.91 7.57 4.00
CA LEU A 214 10.00 8.06 5.37
C LEU A 214 10.52 9.50 5.43
N LEU A 215 11.50 9.86 4.59
CA LEU A 215 12.01 11.23 4.47
C LEU A 215 10.92 12.20 4.03
N VAL A 216 10.11 11.85 3.03
CA VAL A 216 8.95 12.64 2.57
C VAL A 216 7.91 12.84 3.68
N ASN A 217 7.77 11.86 4.58
CA ASN A 217 6.80 11.90 5.68
C ASN A 217 7.30 12.62 6.95
N TYR A 218 8.59 12.98 7.02
CA TYR A 218 9.12 13.78 8.12
C TYR A 218 8.55 15.21 8.10
N ARG A 219 7.79 15.64 9.12
CA ARG A 219 7.22 17.00 9.20
C ARG A 219 6.65 17.47 7.85
N LYS A 220 5.93 16.57 7.16
CA LYS A 220 5.52 16.69 5.75
C LYS A 220 4.96 18.07 5.36
N HIS A 221 4.19 18.68 6.26
CA HIS A 221 3.51 19.97 6.03
C HIS A 221 4.30 21.20 6.52
N GLU A 222 5.51 21.05 7.04
CA GLU A 222 6.33 22.13 7.62
C GLU A 222 7.53 22.48 6.72
N GLY A 223 7.34 22.47 5.39
CA GLY A 223 8.39 22.86 4.44
C GLY A 223 9.44 21.77 4.18
N ASN A 224 9.05 20.49 4.24
CA ASN A 224 9.94 19.37 3.96
C ASN A 224 10.51 19.44 2.52
N PRO A 225 11.84 19.49 2.32
CA PRO A 225 12.46 19.58 1.00
C PRO A 225 12.22 18.35 0.13
N TYR A 226 12.12 17.15 0.71
CA TYR A 226 11.89 15.90 -0.02
C TYR A 226 10.49 15.86 -0.64
N VAL A 227 9.48 16.49 -0.01
CA VAL A 227 8.14 16.66 -0.61
C VAL A 227 8.24 17.51 -1.88
N VAL A 228 8.96 18.63 -1.81
CA VAL A 228 9.15 19.53 -2.95
C VAL A 228 9.94 18.82 -4.05
N GLN A 229 11.08 18.22 -3.72
CA GLN A 229 11.95 17.52 -4.67
C GLN A 229 11.23 16.36 -5.35
N LEU A 230 10.48 15.53 -4.61
CA LEU A 230 9.68 14.46 -5.20
C LEU A 230 8.56 15.01 -6.11
N SER A 231 7.91 16.11 -5.75
CA SER A 231 6.83 16.69 -6.56
C SER A 231 7.29 17.25 -7.91
N ILE A 232 8.54 17.73 -8.01
CA ILE A 232 9.13 18.31 -9.23
C ILE A 232 10.02 17.33 -10.00
N LEU A 233 10.27 16.13 -9.47
CA LEU A 233 11.11 15.13 -10.12
C LEU A 233 10.54 14.78 -11.50
N ALA A 234 11.38 14.92 -12.52
CA ALA A 234 11.03 14.69 -13.92
C ALA A 234 11.94 13.65 -14.60
N ASP A 235 12.92 13.09 -13.88
CA ASP A 235 13.75 12.01 -14.40
C ASP A 235 12.89 10.74 -14.60
N GLU A 236 12.59 10.45 -15.87
CA GLU A 236 11.78 9.29 -16.24
C GLU A 236 12.43 7.96 -15.84
N GLN A 237 13.76 7.85 -15.88
CA GLN A 237 14.46 6.62 -15.49
C GLN A 237 14.31 6.38 -13.99
N ALA A 238 14.48 7.42 -13.18
CA ALA A 238 14.30 7.34 -11.74
C ALA A 238 12.86 6.99 -11.36
N LEU A 239 11.88 7.67 -11.97
CA LEU A 239 10.46 7.43 -11.72
C LEU A 239 10.06 6.01 -12.15
N ASN A 240 10.52 5.56 -13.31
CA ASN A 240 10.32 4.19 -13.77
C ASN A 240 10.97 3.18 -12.83
N GLY A 241 12.18 3.47 -12.33
CA GLY A 241 12.83 2.65 -11.33
C GLY A 241 12.04 2.56 -10.03
N TYR A 242 11.57 3.69 -9.51
CA TYR A 242 10.69 3.77 -8.34
C TYR A 242 9.41 2.93 -8.54
N GLY A 243 8.77 3.06 -9.70
CA GLY A 243 7.58 2.30 -10.06
C GLY A 243 7.84 0.79 -10.19
N GLN A 244 8.99 0.39 -10.74
CA GLN A 244 9.38 -1.03 -10.85
C GLN A 244 9.57 -1.69 -9.49
N VAL A 245 10.21 -1.02 -8.53
CA VAL A 245 10.38 -1.54 -7.16
C VAL A 245 9.02 -1.83 -6.53
N ILE A 246 8.07 -0.90 -6.64
CA ILE A 246 6.70 -1.07 -6.14
C ILE A 246 6.01 -2.21 -6.88
N SER A 247 6.06 -2.20 -8.21
CA SER A 247 5.40 -3.20 -9.05
C SER A 247 5.87 -4.61 -8.72
N ASN A 248 7.18 -4.82 -8.58
CA ASN A 248 7.75 -6.12 -8.25
C ASN A 248 7.19 -6.63 -6.91
N SER A 249 7.10 -5.75 -5.90
CA SER A 249 6.53 -6.15 -4.61
C SER A 249 5.03 -6.45 -4.68
N LEU A 250 4.25 -5.68 -5.45
CA LEU A 250 2.81 -5.93 -5.60
C LEU A 250 2.55 -7.22 -6.38
N ILE A 251 3.29 -7.45 -7.47
CA ILE A 251 3.21 -8.68 -8.28
C ILE A 251 3.61 -9.89 -7.44
N GLU A 252 4.72 -9.80 -6.69
CA GLU A 252 5.16 -10.88 -5.82
C GLU A 252 4.12 -11.19 -4.75
N PHE A 253 3.51 -10.17 -4.14
CA PHE A 253 2.38 -10.37 -3.21
C PHE A 253 1.20 -11.10 -3.88
N CYS A 254 0.81 -10.68 -5.09
CA CYS A 254 -0.27 -11.31 -5.84
C CYS A 254 0.06 -12.76 -6.21
N ARG A 255 1.32 -13.04 -6.57
CA ARG A 255 1.83 -14.38 -6.90
C ARG A 255 1.79 -15.30 -5.68
N GLN A 256 2.29 -14.84 -4.54
CA GLN A 256 2.28 -15.59 -3.28
C GLN A 256 0.86 -15.90 -2.82
N TYR A 257 -0.05 -14.93 -2.95
CA TYR A 257 -1.46 -15.15 -2.68
C TYR A 257 -2.07 -16.21 -3.60
N SER A 258 -1.76 -16.16 -4.90
CA SER A 258 -2.27 -17.14 -5.87
C SER A 258 -1.77 -18.56 -5.60
N LEU A 259 -0.55 -18.73 -5.07
CA LEU A 259 -0.01 -20.04 -4.69
C LEU A 259 -0.61 -20.59 -3.40
N THR A 260 -0.96 -19.70 -2.46
CA THR A 260 -1.48 -20.08 -1.14
C THR A 260 -3.00 -20.25 -1.15
N ALA A 261 -3.68 -19.62 -2.11
CA ALA A 261 -5.10 -19.79 -2.30
C ALA A 261 -5.38 -21.26 -2.68
N PRO A 262 -6.26 -21.97 -1.94
CA PRO A 262 -6.65 -23.31 -2.35
C PRO A 262 -7.21 -23.25 -3.76
N ASP A 263 -6.84 -24.21 -4.63
CA ASP A 263 -7.34 -24.32 -6.01
C ASP A 263 -8.88 -24.39 -6.02
N VAL A 264 -9.54 -23.23 -6.06
CA VAL A 264 -11.00 -23.13 -6.18
C VAL A 264 -11.43 -23.32 -7.64
N GLN A 265 -10.49 -23.36 -8.60
CA GLN A 265 -10.83 -23.42 -10.02
C GLN A 265 -11.13 -24.82 -10.57
N GLN A 266 -11.03 -25.92 -9.80
CA GLN A 266 -11.43 -27.26 -10.27
C GLN A 266 -12.06 -28.19 -9.20
N SER A 267 -12.81 -27.68 -8.21
CA SER A 267 -13.59 -28.57 -7.33
C SER A 267 -14.99 -28.84 -7.88
N SER A 268 -15.00 -29.79 -8.82
CA SER A 268 -16.18 -30.52 -9.28
C SER A 268 -17.00 -31.05 -8.10
N TRP A 269 -18.33 -31.01 -8.20
CA TRP A 269 -19.32 -31.15 -7.13
C TRP A 269 -19.34 -32.47 -6.34
N PHE A 270 -18.36 -33.36 -6.51
CA PHE A 270 -18.29 -34.66 -5.84
C PHE A 270 -17.30 -34.72 -4.66
N SER A 271 -16.42 -33.72 -4.45
CA SER A 271 -15.43 -33.77 -3.35
C SER A 271 -15.98 -33.34 -1.98
N SER A 272 -17.16 -32.73 -1.91
CA SER A 272 -17.73 -32.18 -0.67
C SER A 272 -18.20 -33.25 0.32
N LEU A 273 -18.38 -34.51 -0.10
CA LEU A 273 -18.82 -35.59 0.81
C LEU A 273 -17.66 -36.36 1.47
N SER A 274 -16.44 -36.30 0.92
CA SER A 274 -15.29 -37.03 1.48
C SER A 274 -14.48 -36.23 2.50
N ASN A 275 -14.57 -34.89 2.49
CA ASN A 275 -13.83 -34.03 3.42
C ASN A 275 -14.55 -33.72 4.74
N ILE A 276 -15.84 -34.09 4.86
CA ILE A 276 -16.65 -33.79 6.06
C ILE A 276 -16.35 -34.73 7.24
N VAL A 277 -15.70 -35.87 7.01
CA VAL A 277 -15.42 -36.85 8.08
C VAL A 277 -13.95 -36.79 8.58
N GLY A 278 -13.05 -36.07 7.88
CA GLY A 278 -11.63 -35.97 8.25
C GLY A 278 -11.24 -34.73 9.08
N ASN A 279 -12.00 -33.64 9.02
CA ASN A 279 -11.62 -32.35 9.61
C ASN A 279 -12.23 -32.06 10.99
N MET A 280 -12.89 -33.03 11.63
CA MET A 280 -13.45 -32.86 12.99
C MET A 280 -12.42 -33.08 14.11
N PHE A 281 -11.16 -33.36 13.79
CA PHE A 281 -10.11 -33.71 14.77
C PHE A 281 -8.76 -33.00 14.56
N VAL A 282 -8.73 -31.87 13.85
CA VAL A 282 -7.53 -31.02 13.79
C VAL A 282 -7.86 -29.69 14.44
N SER A 283 -7.20 -29.43 15.57
CA SER A 283 -7.21 -28.18 16.30
C SER A 283 -6.88 -26.99 15.38
N ASP A 284 -7.70 -25.96 15.49
CA ASP A 284 -7.69 -24.68 14.74
C ASP A 284 -6.50 -23.77 15.11
N GLU A 285 -5.30 -24.33 15.27
CA GLU A 285 -4.11 -23.62 15.76
C GLU A 285 -2.95 -23.51 14.75
N GLY A 286 -3.16 -23.77 13.46
CA GLY A 286 -2.11 -23.43 12.51
C GLY A 286 -2.41 -23.75 11.06
N GLN A 287 -3.05 -22.82 10.34
CA GLN A 287 -2.85 -22.56 8.90
C GLN A 287 -3.52 -21.22 8.48
N ASN A 288 -3.07 -20.10 9.05
CA ASN A 288 -3.36 -18.76 8.51
C ASN A 288 -2.09 -17.90 8.64
N GLN A 289 -1.02 -18.26 7.91
CA GLN A 289 0.01 -17.28 7.58
C GLN A 289 -0.62 -16.27 6.61
N GLN A 290 -1.31 -15.29 7.17
CA GLN A 290 -1.85 -14.17 6.40
C GLN A 290 -0.67 -13.45 5.76
N ILE A 291 -0.59 -13.48 4.43
CA ILE A 291 0.43 -12.76 3.66
C ILE A 291 0.26 -11.28 4.03
N ARG A 292 1.20 -10.75 4.81
CA ARG A 292 1.12 -9.37 5.30
C ARG A 292 1.45 -8.43 4.15
N ALA A 293 0.51 -7.57 3.81
CA ALA A 293 0.69 -6.48 2.87
C ALA A 293 1.89 -5.59 3.27
N ASN A 294 2.69 -5.17 2.29
CA ASN A 294 3.82 -4.28 2.54
C ASN A 294 3.35 -2.82 2.62
N ASN A 295 3.00 -2.38 3.83
CA ASN A 295 2.48 -1.03 4.09
C ASN A 295 3.48 0.07 3.64
N ALA A 296 4.79 -0.21 3.66
CA ALA A 296 5.82 0.76 3.29
C ALA A 296 5.76 1.11 1.80
N LEU A 297 5.67 0.10 0.94
CA LEU A 297 5.62 0.30 -0.52
C LEU A 297 4.25 0.77 -0.99
N LEU A 298 3.17 0.43 -0.28
CA LEU A 298 1.86 1.00 -0.56
C LEU A 298 1.80 2.49 -0.18
N LEU A 299 2.43 2.88 0.92
CA LEU A 299 2.60 4.29 1.28
C LEU A 299 3.48 5.02 0.25
N ALA A 300 4.58 4.39 -0.19
CA ALA A 300 5.45 4.90 -1.25
C ALA A 300 4.66 5.19 -2.54
N LEU A 301 3.81 4.24 -2.96
CA LEU A 301 2.93 4.40 -4.11
C LEU A 301 1.97 5.58 -3.93
N TYR A 302 1.36 5.71 -2.74
CA TYR A 302 0.51 6.85 -2.43
C TYR A 302 1.26 8.17 -2.55
N GLU A 303 2.45 8.31 -1.96
CA GLU A 303 3.23 9.54 -2.03
C GLU A 303 3.61 9.91 -3.45
N ALA A 304 4.07 8.93 -4.25
CA ALA A 304 4.45 9.17 -5.64
C ALA A 304 3.24 9.61 -6.49
N VAL A 305 2.10 8.95 -6.36
CA VAL A 305 0.85 9.29 -7.09
C VAL A 305 0.29 10.63 -6.63
N HIS A 306 0.34 10.93 -5.33
CA HIS A 306 -0.23 12.15 -4.76
C HIS A 306 0.63 13.39 -5.07
N LEU A 307 1.96 13.27 -4.99
CA LEU A 307 2.88 14.40 -5.08
C LEU A 307 3.39 14.65 -6.51
N ASN A 308 3.60 13.60 -7.31
CA ASN A 308 4.30 13.72 -8.59
C ASN A 308 3.38 13.39 -9.79
N ARG A 309 3.07 14.40 -10.61
CA ARG A 309 2.25 14.23 -11.82
C ARG A 309 2.95 13.43 -12.92
N ASN A 310 4.28 13.50 -13.01
CA ASN A 310 5.06 12.73 -13.98
C ASN A 310 5.05 11.24 -13.64
N PHE A 311 4.93 10.85 -12.37
CA PHE A 311 4.83 9.44 -11.98
C PHE A 311 3.60 8.74 -12.57
N ILE A 312 2.54 9.49 -12.92
CA ILE A 312 1.35 8.91 -13.53
C ILE A 312 1.66 8.31 -14.91
N THR A 313 2.65 8.82 -15.66
CA THR A 313 3.07 8.21 -16.92
C THR A 313 3.74 6.85 -16.68
N THR A 314 4.52 6.73 -15.60
CA THR A 314 5.11 5.47 -15.13
C THR A 314 4.08 4.41 -14.79
N LEU A 315 2.91 4.77 -14.24
CA LEU A 315 1.85 3.78 -13.96
C LEU A 315 1.43 2.99 -15.20
N ALA A 316 1.51 3.63 -16.36
CA ALA A 316 1.06 3.08 -17.62
C ALA A 316 2.16 2.44 -18.48
N HIS A 317 3.43 2.71 -18.17
CA HIS A 317 4.56 2.09 -18.86
C HIS A 317 4.49 0.57 -18.70
N THR A 318 4.39 -0.13 -19.82
CA THR A 318 4.39 -1.58 -19.88
C THR A 318 5.78 -2.10 -19.55
N GLN A 319 5.87 -2.99 -18.57
CA GLN A 319 7.13 -3.66 -18.26
C GLN A 319 7.44 -4.61 -19.39
N THR A 320 8.38 -4.23 -20.24
CA THR A 320 9.01 -5.20 -21.14
C THR A 320 10.12 -5.84 -20.32
N ASP A 321 9.96 -7.12 -19.99
CA ASP A 321 11.05 -7.89 -19.42
C ASP A 321 12.23 -7.83 -20.41
N THR A 322 13.21 -6.98 -20.13
CA THR A 322 14.48 -6.92 -20.83
C THR A 322 15.25 -8.20 -20.54
N SER A 323 14.95 -9.27 -21.26
CA SER A 323 15.80 -10.45 -21.36
C SER A 323 15.63 -11.21 -22.67
N SER A 324 15.49 -10.52 -23.80
CA SER A 324 15.97 -11.00 -25.12
C SER A 324 15.73 -9.95 -26.23
N PRO A 325 16.63 -9.82 -27.22
CA PRO A 325 16.39 -8.99 -28.40
C PRO A 325 15.25 -9.58 -29.25
N PRO A 326 14.48 -8.76 -29.98
CA PRO A 326 13.39 -9.26 -30.82
C PRO A 326 14.01 -10.04 -31.98
N SER A 327 13.87 -11.36 -31.98
CA SER A 327 14.20 -12.15 -33.16
C SER A 327 13.11 -11.89 -34.22
N PRO A 328 13.47 -11.58 -35.47
CA PRO A 328 12.49 -11.31 -36.51
C PRO A 328 11.75 -12.60 -36.87
N SER A 329 10.44 -12.47 -37.00
CA SER A 329 9.48 -13.50 -37.38
C SER A 329 9.94 -14.30 -38.60
N ASN A 330 10.23 -15.59 -38.42
CA ASN A 330 10.29 -16.54 -39.53
C ASN A 330 8.90 -17.13 -39.76
N THR A 331 8.33 -16.70 -40.89
CA THR A 331 7.23 -17.36 -41.59
C THR A 331 7.68 -18.74 -42.09
N LEU A 332 6.72 -19.67 -42.22
CA LEU A 332 6.79 -21.01 -42.84
C LEU A 332 7.10 -22.21 -41.91
N ASN A 333 6.06 -22.93 -41.46
CA ASN A 333 5.71 -24.24 -42.05
C ASN A 333 4.51 -24.90 -41.34
N ALA A 334 3.56 -25.35 -42.16
CA ALA A 334 2.49 -26.27 -41.81
C ALA A 334 3.04 -27.70 -41.67
N GLY A 335 2.53 -28.48 -40.72
CA GLY A 335 2.83 -29.92 -40.62
C GLY A 335 2.34 -30.57 -39.32
N ILE A 336 1.48 -31.56 -39.46
CA ILE A 336 0.72 -32.34 -38.45
C ILE A 336 1.63 -33.26 -37.61
N THR A 337 1.38 -33.39 -36.29
CA THR A 337 1.10 -34.66 -35.56
C THR A 337 0.78 -34.40 -34.07
N PRO A 338 -0.21 -35.09 -33.46
CA PRO A 338 -0.55 -34.98 -32.04
C PRO A 338 0.21 -36.02 -31.23
N ASP A 339 0.86 -35.63 -30.12
CA ASP A 339 1.32 -36.60 -29.14
C ASP A 339 1.02 -36.14 -27.71
N LEU A 340 0.42 -37.07 -26.97
CA LEU A 340 -0.05 -36.94 -25.60
C LEU A 340 1.13 -36.93 -24.62
N LEU A 341 0.87 -36.39 -23.42
CA LEU A 341 1.67 -36.45 -22.17
C LEU A 341 2.48 -35.20 -21.80
N SER A 342 1.78 -34.13 -21.43
CA SER A 342 2.20 -33.26 -20.31
C SER A 342 0.98 -32.54 -19.73
N VAL A 343 0.33 -33.16 -18.74
CA VAL A 343 -0.69 -32.48 -17.93
C VAL A 343 0.03 -31.63 -16.89
N SER A 344 0.44 -30.44 -17.32
CA SER A 344 0.85 -29.36 -16.42
C SER A 344 -0.41 -28.56 -16.04
N PRO A 345 -0.59 -28.14 -14.78
CA PRO A 345 -1.64 -27.17 -14.44
C PRO A 345 -1.42 -25.87 -15.24
N PRO A 346 -2.46 -25.05 -15.48
CA PRO A 346 -2.35 -23.90 -16.36
C PRO A 346 -1.40 -22.88 -15.74
N ILE A 347 -0.13 -22.93 -16.15
CA ILE A 347 0.77 -21.80 -16.05
C ILE A 347 0.09 -20.72 -16.88
N ILE A 348 -0.32 -19.65 -16.20
CA ILE A 348 -0.88 -18.45 -16.78
C ILE A 348 0.02 -18.08 -17.97
N ASP A 349 -0.55 -18.06 -19.17
CA ASP A 349 0.05 -17.46 -20.37
C ASP A 349 0.21 -15.96 -20.10
N SER A 350 1.21 -15.59 -19.31
CA SER A 350 1.60 -14.21 -18.98
C SER A 350 2.26 -13.50 -20.16
N ASN A 351 2.53 -14.23 -21.24
CA ASN A 351 3.29 -13.76 -22.39
C ASN A 351 2.44 -13.19 -23.54
N GLN A 352 1.11 -13.11 -23.40
CA GLN A 352 0.24 -12.56 -24.47
C GLN A 352 -0.25 -11.13 -24.25
N TYR A 353 -0.19 -10.59 -23.02
CA TYR A 353 -0.74 -9.26 -22.72
C TYR A 353 0.23 -8.41 -21.89
N PRO A 354 0.36 -7.10 -22.21
CA PRO A 354 1.25 -6.23 -21.48
C PRO A 354 0.80 -6.06 -20.02
N THR A 355 1.72 -6.20 -19.07
CA THR A 355 1.52 -5.86 -17.67
C THR A 355 2.11 -4.47 -17.39
N ASN A 356 1.39 -3.67 -16.61
CA ASN A 356 1.88 -2.39 -16.10
C ASN A 356 1.49 -2.25 -14.62
N LEU A 357 1.94 -1.17 -13.99
CA LEU A 357 1.71 -0.94 -12.58
C LEU A 357 0.21 -0.75 -12.27
N PHE A 358 -0.61 -0.22 -13.19
CA PHE A 358 -2.08 -0.23 -13.02
C PHE A 358 -2.65 -1.65 -12.84
N VAL A 359 -2.22 -2.60 -13.67
CA VAL A 359 -2.65 -4.01 -13.58
C VAL A 359 -2.29 -4.58 -12.21
N ALA A 360 -1.05 -4.38 -11.77
CA ALA A 360 -0.57 -4.85 -10.47
C ALA A 360 -1.35 -4.23 -9.30
N VAL A 361 -1.62 -2.92 -9.35
CA VAL A 361 -2.42 -2.21 -8.33
C VAL A 361 -3.85 -2.74 -8.28
N PHE A 362 -4.52 -2.91 -9.42
CA PHE A 362 -5.91 -3.38 -9.44
C PHE A 362 -6.04 -4.82 -8.94
N GLN A 363 -5.11 -5.69 -9.35
CA GLN A 363 -5.06 -7.06 -8.85
C GLN A 363 -4.80 -7.08 -7.34
N TYR A 364 -3.81 -6.32 -6.86
CA TYR A 364 -3.51 -6.19 -5.43
C TYR A 364 -4.71 -5.70 -4.63
N CYS A 365 -5.39 -4.64 -5.08
CA CYS A 365 -6.60 -4.12 -4.44
C CYS A 365 -7.69 -5.20 -4.34
N SER A 366 -7.87 -6.03 -5.38
CA SER A 366 -8.86 -7.12 -5.37
C SER A 366 -8.56 -8.20 -4.32
N ILE A 367 -7.27 -8.42 -4.02
CA ILE A 367 -6.84 -9.38 -2.99
C ILE A 367 -7.05 -8.79 -1.60
N VAL A 368 -6.55 -7.58 -1.35
CA VAL A 368 -6.69 -6.90 -0.04
C VAL A 368 -8.16 -6.71 0.34
N MET A 369 -9.02 -6.45 -0.66
CA MET A 369 -10.46 -6.30 -0.46
C MET A 369 -11.16 -7.56 0.07
N GLN A 370 -10.58 -8.75 -0.09
CA GLN A 370 -11.22 -9.98 0.42
C GLN A 370 -11.06 -10.16 1.92
N ASP A 371 -10.01 -9.59 2.52
CA ASP A 371 -9.78 -9.66 3.96
C ASP A 371 -10.42 -8.48 4.68
N HIS A 372 -11.66 -8.67 5.11
CA HIS A 372 -12.41 -7.67 5.87
C HIS A 372 -12.52 -8.00 7.37
N LYS A 373 -11.76 -9.01 7.87
CA LYS A 373 -11.83 -9.44 9.27
C LYS A 373 -10.85 -8.70 10.17
N ASN A 374 -9.70 -8.34 9.61
CA ASN A 374 -8.60 -7.73 10.33
C ASN A 374 -8.60 -6.20 10.24
N GLU A 375 -8.21 -5.52 11.32
CA GLU A 375 -8.10 -4.05 11.33
C GLU A 375 -7.02 -3.53 10.39
N SER A 376 -5.87 -4.22 10.32
CA SER A 376 -4.78 -3.90 9.38
C SER A 376 -5.24 -3.98 7.92
N SER A 377 -6.10 -4.94 7.58
CA SER A 377 -6.62 -5.09 6.21
C SER A 377 -7.58 -3.97 5.83
N VAL A 378 -8.36 -3.44 6.79
CA VAL A 378 -9.17 -2.24 6.61
C VAL A 378 -8.31 -0.99 6.37
N ILE A 379 -7.18 -0.84 7.08
CA ILE A 379 -6.22 0.25 6.88
C ILE A 379 -5.63 0.17 5.46
N ASN A 380 -5.23 -1.03 5.02
CA ASN A 380 -4.67 -1.23 3.68
C ASN A 380 -5.68 -1.01 2.57
N LEU A 381 -6.91 -1.46 2.76
CA LEU A 381 -8.00 -1.20 1.83
C LEU A 381 -8.32 0.29 1.74
N LYS A 382 -8.29 1.01 2.87
CA LYS A 382 -8.44 2.46 2.89
C LYS A 382 -7.32 3.14 2.09
N LEU A 383 -6.06 2.76 2.31
CA LEU A 383 -4.93 3.32 1.56
C LEU A 383 -5.05 3.02 0.05
N CYS A 384 -5.48 1.81 -0.33
CA CYS A 384 -5.77 1.47 -1.73
C CYS A 384 -6.83 2.40 -2.34
N LEU A 385 -7.95 2.63 -1.64
CA LEU A 385 -9.00 3.51 -2.13
C LEU A 385 -8.54 4.98 -2.22
N LEU A 386 -7.65 5.43 -1.35
CA LEU A 386 -7.05 6.76 -1.44
C LEU A 386 -6.14 6.89 -2.67
N ILE A 387 -5.30 5.89 -2.95
CA ILE A 387 -4.48 5.84 -4.16
C ILE A 387 -5.37 5.87 -5.41
N LEU A 388 -6.42 5.04 -5.45
CA LEU A 388 -7.38 5.02 -6.55
C LEU A 388 -8.14 6.34 -6.69
N THR A 389 -8.40 7.04 -5.58
CA THR A 389 -9.00 8.39 -5.60
C THR A 389 -8.06 9.36 -6.31
N CYS A 390 -6.78 9.41 -5.94
CA CYS A 390 -5.78 10.27 -6.61
C CYS A 390 -5.66 9.93 -8.11
N ILE A 391 -5.58 8.65 -8.46
CA ILE A 391 -5.55 8.17 -9.86
C ILE A 391 -6.80 8.64 -10.63
N SER A 392 -7.99 8.46 -10.04
CA SER A 392 -9.26 8.83 -10.69
C SER A 392 -9.46 10.34 -10.83
N GLU A 393 -8.66 11.15 -10.15
CA GLU A 393 -8.67 12.61 -10.27
C GLU A 393 -7.69 13.16 -11.30
N ASP A 394 -6.67 12.37 -11.67
CA ASP A 394 -5.65 12.75 -12.63
C ASP A 394 -6.15 12.64 -14.08
N GLN A 395 -5.88 13.68 -14.88
CA GLN A 395 -6.36 13.77 -16.25
C GLN A 395 -5.68 12.76 -17.18
N TYR A 396 -4.38 12.53 -17.00
CA TYR A 396 -3.60 11.63 -17.85
C TYR A 396 -3.92 10.18 -17.54
N ALA A 397 -3.99 9.81 -16.25
CA ALA A 397 -4.43 8.48 -15.82
C ALA A 397 -5.81 8.14 -16.40
N ASN A 398 -6.78 9.05 -16.28
CA ASN A 398 -8.11 8.82 -16.85
C ASN A 398 -8.10 8.69 -18.37
N SER A 399 -7.28 9.50 -19.07
CA SER A 399 -7.13 9.39 -20.53
C SER A 399 -6.66 8.01 -20.95
N MET A 400 -5.68 7.45 -20.25
CA MET A 400 -5.17 6.12 -20.55
C MET A 400 -6.13 5.01 -20.13
N MET A 401 -6.75 5.13 -18.95
CA MET A 401 -7.67 4.11 -18.45
C MET A 401 -8.93 3.97 -19.32
N HIS A 402 -9.37 5.05 -19.96
CA HIS A 402 -10.56 5.07 -20.81
C HIS A 402 -10.26 4.89 -22.31
N ASP A 403 -8.99 4.76 -22.73
CA ASP A 403 -8.65 4.53 -24.12
C ASP A 403 -9.14 3.14 -24.57
N SER A 404 -10.03 3.11 -25.56
CA SER A 404 -10.59 1.87 -26.09
C SER A 404 -9.58 1.00 -26.84
N ASN A 405 -8.45 1.57 -27.27
CA ASN A 405 -7.39 0.84 -27.95
C ASN A 405 -6.42 0.17 -26.97
N LEU A 406 -6.41 0.62 -25.70
CA LEU A 406 -5.56 0.08 -24.64
C LEU A 406 -6.37 -0.89 -23.78
N THR A 407 -6.32 -2.17 -24.11
CA THR A 407 -7.01 -3.22 -23.35
C THR A 407 -6.03 -4.07 -22.57
N PHE A 408 -6.38 -4.38 -21.33
CA PHE A 408 -5.55 -5.15 -20.42
C PHE A 408 -6.35 -6.31 -19.84
N LYS A 409 -5.67 -7.44 -19.62
CA LYS A 409 -6.24 -8.58 -18.89
C LYS A 409 -5.84 -8.46 -17.42
N VAL A 410 -6.81 -8.18 -16.55
CA VAL A 410 -6.59 -8.06 -15.11
C VAL A 410 -7.39 -9.14 -14.40
N VAL A 411 -6.73 -9.94 -13.58
CA VAL A 411 -7.39 -10.97 -12.78
C VAL A 411 -7.88 -10.34 -11.49
N LEU A 412 -9.18 -10.08 -11.39
CA LEU A 412 -9.81 -9.60 -10.16
C LEU A 412 -10.22 -10.80 -9.29
N HIS A 413 -9.60 -10.91 -8.12
CA HIS A 413 -9.97 -11.92 -7.14
C HIS A 413 -11.22 -11.47 -6.37
N ARG A 414 -12.16 -12.39 -6.12
CA ARG A 414 -13.49 -12.07 -5.57
C ARG A 414 -13.80 -12.87 -4.31
N ALA A 415 -14.52 -12.25 -3.38
CA ALA A 415 -14.97 -12.92 -2.17
C ALA A 415 -16.02 -13.99 -2.50
N HIS A 416 -15.84 -15.21 -1.97
CA HIS A 416 -16.81 -16.29 -2.17
C HIS A 416 -18.10 -16.00 -1.38
N MET A 417 -19.22 -15.81 -2.10
CA MET A 417 -20.54 -15.62 -1.50
C MET A 417 -21.47 -16.78 -1.87
N ARG A 418 -21.99 -17.48 -0.85
CA ARG A 418 -22.80 -18.71 -0.99
C ARG A 418 -24.02 -18.60 -1.94
N HIS A 419 -24.51 -17.38 -2.18
CA HIS A 419 -25.72 -17.14 -2.97
C HIS A 419 -25.46 -16.44 -4.31
N ARG A 420 -24.18 -16.22 -4.68
CA ARG A 420 -23.82 -15.52 -5.91
C ARG A 420 -23.28 -16.52 -6.93
N LYS A 421 -24.02 -16.70 -8.04
CA LYS A 421 -23.50 -17.39 -9.24
C LYS A 421 -22.65 -16.39 -10.01
N LEU A 422 -21.33 -16.62 -10.07
CA LEU A 422 -20.40 -15.75 -10.77
C LEU A 422 -20.46 -16.06 -12.29
N PRO A 423 -20.64 -15.06 -13.18
CA PRO A 423 -20.39 -15.24 -14.59
C PRO A 423 -18.88 -15.39 -14.81
N VAL A 424 -18.42 -16.63 -14.99
CA VAL A 424 -16.98 -16.97 -15.12
C VAL A 424 -16.37 -16.38 -16.41
N ASP A 425 -17.18 -16.16 -17.45
CA ASP A 425 -16.68 -15.84 -18.81
C ASP A 425 -16.29 -14.37 -19.06
N ARG A 426 -16.66 -13.44 -18.19
CA ARG A 426 -16.47 -11.99 -18.46
C ARG A 426 -15.14 -11.44 -17.95
N LEU A 427 -14.69 -11.93 -16.81
CA LEU A 427 -13.68 -11.26 -15.97
C LEU A 427 -12.24 -11.55 -16.37
N SER A 428 -12.05 -12.35 -17.43
CA SER A 428 -10.76 -12.63 -18.04
C SER A 428 -10.63 -12.06 -19.44
N LYS A 429 -11.62 -11.29 -19.91
CA LYS A 429 -11.58 -10.63 -21.22
C LYS A 429 -10.74 -9.34 -21.12
N PRO A 430 -9.84 -9.10 -22.08
CA PRO A 430 -9.17 -7.80 -22.19
C PRO A 430 -10.19 -6.67 -22.30
N GLN A 431 -10.06 -5.65 -21.46
CA GLN A 431 -10.93 -4.48 -21.47
C GLN A 431 -10.15 -3.22 -21.04
N PRO A 432 -10.67 -2.01 -21.31
CA PRO A 432 -10.06 -0.78 -20.80
C PRO A 432 -9.95 -0.80 -19.27
N LEU A 433 -8.89 -0.22 -18.72
CA LEU A 433 -8.65 -0.21 -17.27
C LEU A 433 -9.78 0.47 -16.48
N ALA A 434 -10.46 1.47 -17.06
CA ALA A 434 -11.62 2.11 -16.45
C ALA A 434 -12.77 1.13 -16.22
N ALA A 435 -12.99 0.19 -17.15
CA ALA A 435 -13.99 -0.86 -16.99
C ALA A 435 -13.60 -1.84 -15.86
N THR A 436 -12.33 -2.24 -15.80
CA THR A 436 -11.80 -3.07 -14.72
C THR A 436 -11.89 -2.39 -13.35
N LEU A 437 -11.62 -1.09 -13.28
CA LEU A 437 -11.75 -0.32 -12.04
C LEU A 437 -13.22 -0.25 -11.59
N LEU A 438 -14.17 -0.06 -12.52
CA LEU A 438 -15.60 -0.15 -12.20
C LEU A 438 -15.96 -1.54 -11.68
N ASP A 439 -15.46 -2.63 -12.29
CA ASP A 439 -15.71 -4.00 -11.83
C ASP A 439 -15.17 -4.24 -10.41
N LEU A 440 -13.99 -3.70 -10.09
CA LEU A 440 -13.41 -3.75 -8.74
C LEU A 440 -14.29 -3.00 -7.72
N LEU A 441 -14.79 -1.81 -8.07
CA LEU A 441 -15.64 -1.00 -7.19
C LEU A 441 -17.04 -1.61 -7.02
N VAL A 442 -17.61 -2.19 -8.08
CA VAL A 442 -18.85 -2.97 -8.02
C VAL A 442 -18.66 -4.18 -7.11
N GLU A 443 -17.54 -4.89 -7.22
CA GLU A 443 -17.22 -6.01 -6.33
C GLU A 443 -17.15 -5.56 -4.87
N PHE A 444 -16.52 -4.43 -4.56
CA PHE A 444 -16.51 -3.85 -3.23
C PHE A 444 -17.92 -3.63 -2.69
N ILE A 445 -18.77 -2.92 -3.46
CA ILE A 445 -20.13 -2.56 -3.05
C ILE A 445 -20.93 -3.82 -2.72
N VAL A 446 -20.85 -4.84 -3.57
CA VAL A 446 -21.62 -6.08 -3.37
C VAL A 446 -21.06 -6.89 -2.18
N SER A 447 -19.74 -6.92 -2.01
CA SER A 447 -19.10 -7.80 -1.02
C SER A 447 -19.08 -7.25 0.41
N HIS A 448 -19.22 -5.93 0.59
CA HIS A 448 -19.03 -5.27 1.88
C HIS A 448 -20.32 -4.78 2.56
N MET A 449 -21.49 -5.27 2.14
CA MET A 449 -22.78 -5.02 2.81
C MET A 449 -22.90 -5.88 4.08
N MET A 450 -22.14 -5.52 5.11
CA MET A 450 -21.98 -6.31 6.34
C MET A 450 -22.45 -5.56 7.59
N LYS A 451 -22.63 -6.29 8.72
CA LYS A 451 -23.07 -5.71 10.00
C LYS A 451 -22.14 -4.61 10.53
N LYS A 452 -20.82 -4.81 10.42
CA LYS A 452 -19.81 -3.77 10.70
C LYS A 452 -19.60 -2.96 9.42
N PHE A 453 -20.57 -2.10 9.10
CA PHE A 453 -20.60 -1.37 7.85
C PHE A 453 -19.42 -0.38 7.73
N PRO A 454 -18.52 -0.54 6.73
CA PRO A 454 -17.35 0.32 6.58
C PRO A 454 -17.70 1.62 5.86
N MET A 455 -18.48 2.49 6.51
CA MET A 455 -19.04 3.73 5.94
C MET A 455 -17.99 4.58 5.19
N GLU A 456 -16.83 4.81 5.81
CA GLU A 456 -15.77 5.63 5.21
C GLU A 456 -15.27 5.03 3.89
N LEU A 457 -15.09 3.71 3.82
CA LEU A 457 -14.64 3.04 2.59
C LEU A 457 -15.68 3.14 1.47
N TYR A 458 -16.98 3.09 1.81
CA TYR A 458 -18.06 3.33 0.84
C TYR A 458 -18.03 4.75 0.27
N LEU A 459 -17.76 5.77 1.08
CA LEU A 459 -17.65 7.15 0.59
C LEU A 459 -16.50 7.29 -0.44
N HIS A 460 -15.36 6.64 -0.19
CA HIS A 460 -14.27 6.63 -1.16
C HIS A 460 -14.65 5.85 -2.43
N CYS A 461 -15.24 4.65 -2.29
CA CYS A 461 -15.65 3.80 -3.42
C CYS A 461 -16.66 4.52 -4.33
N ILE A 462 -17.74 5.07 -3.77
CA ILE A 462 -18.75 5.83 -4.52
C ILE A 462 -18.12 7.10 -5.11
N GLY A 463 -17.23 7.77 -4.36
CA GLY A 463 -16.50 8.94 -4.82
C GLY A 463 -15.59 8.66 -6.03
N ILE A 464 -14.98 7.48 -6.13
CA ILE A 464 -14.17 7.09 -7.31
C ILE A 464 -15.09 6.86 -8.52
N ILE A 465 -16.21 6.15 -8.36
CA ILE A 465 -17.18 5.94 -9.45
C ILE A 465 -17.66 7.29 -9.99
N HIS A 466 -18.00 8.21 -9.10
CA HIS A 466 -18.45 9.55 -9.47
C HIS A 466 -17.39 10.32 -10.27
N ARG A 467 -16.11 10.26 -9.87
CA ARG A 467 -14.99 10.90 -10.59
C ARG A 467 -14.80 10.33 -12.00
N LEU A 468 -14.87 9.01 -12.15
CA LEU A 468 -14.77 8.35 -13.46
C LEU A 468 -15.89 8.82 -14.39
N LEU A 469 -17.14 8.87 -13.89
CA LEU A 469 -18.27 9.35 -14.68
C LEU A 469 -18.16 10.85 -15.00
N CYS A 470 -17.67 11.68 -14.07
CA CYS A 470 -17.40 13.09 -14.32
C CYS A 470 -16.37 13.28 -15.44
N TYR A 471 -15.31 12.46 -15.46
CA TYR A 471 -14.33 12.45 -16.54
C TYR A 471 -14.98 12.08 -17.89
N GLN A 472 -15.75 10.98 -17.92
CA GLN A 472 -16.45 10.54 -19.13
C GLN A 472 -17.40 11.62 -19.67
N LYS A 473 -18.17 12.29 -18.81
CA LYS A 473 -19.02 13.42 -19.18
C LYS A 473 -18.20 14.60 -19.72
N ARG A 474 -17.14 15.00 -19.02
CA ARG A 474 -16.30 16.15 -19.39
C ARG A 474 -15.60 15.94 -20.74
N CYS A 475 -15.07 14.76 -20.97
CA CYS A 475 -14.30 14.40 -22.17
C CYS A 475 -15.16 13.70 -23.24
N ARG A 476 -16.47 13.51 -23.00
CA ARG A 476 -17.42 12.80 -23.88
C ARG A 476 -16.93 11.40 -24.29
N VAL A 477 -16.29 10.71 -23.36
CA VAL A 477 -15.76 9.36 -23.61
C VAL A 477 -16.86 8.34 -23.37
N ARG A 478 -17.15 7.53 -24.39
CA ARG A 478 -18.19 6.51 -24.35
C ARG A 478 -17.61 5.14 -24.04
N LEU A 479 -17.56 4.80 -22.75
CA LEU A 479 -17.05 3.51 -22.29
C LEU A 479 -18.07 2.41 -22.59
N SER A 480 -17.64 1.37 -23.32
CA SER A 480 -18.42 0.15 -23.52
C SER A 480 -18.38 -0.69 -22.24
N TYR A 481 -19.37 -0.49 -21.36
CA TYR A 481 -19.45 -1.11 -20.05
C TYR A 481 -20.87 -1.64 -19.76
N PRO A 482 -21.04 -2.76 -19.05
CA PRO A 482 -22.34 -3.27 -18.61
C PRO A 482 -22.92 -2.46 -17.45
N TRP A 483 -23.46 -1.29 -17.75
CA TRP A 483 -23.94 -0.37 -16.72
C TRP A 483 -25.00 -0.97 -15.79
N LYS A 484 -25.78 -1.97 -16.24
CA LYS A 484 -26.71 -2.75 -15.41
C LYS A 484 -26.08 -3.35 -14.16
N GLU A 485 -24.83 -3.80 -14.22
CA GLU A 485 -24.12 -4.36 -13.05
C GLU A 485 -23.85 -3.28 -12.01
N LEU A 486 -23.39 -2.10 -12.44
CA LEU A 486 -23.19 -0.95 -11.57
C LEU A 486 -24.50 -0.47 -10.95
N TRP A 487 -25.54 -0.27 -11.74
CA TRP A 487 -26.85 0.18 -11.24
C TRP A 487 -27.44 -0.80 -10.23
N SER A 488 -27.35 -2.10 -10.51
CA SER A 488 -27.82 -3.15 -9.59
C SER A 488 -27.06 -3.12 -8.27
N ALA A 489 -25.74 -2.91 -8.29
CA ALA A 489 -24.94 -2.80 -7.07
C ALA A 489 -25.30 -1.54 -6.26
N LEU A 490 -25.47 -0.39 -6.93
CA LEU A 490 -25.88 0.86 -6.29
C LEU A 490 -27.30 0.78 -5.69
N ILE A 491 -28.26 0.19 -6.39
CA ILE A 491 -29.61 -0.05 -5.86
C ILE A 491 -29.56 -1.05 -4.69
N GLY A 492 -28.73 -2.10 -4.79
CA GLY A 492 -28.49 -3.05 -3.71
C GLY A 492 -27.99 -2.37 -2.43
N LEU A 493 -27.04 -1.44 -2.56
CA LEU A 493 -26.54 -0.63 -1.45
C LEU A 493 -27.65 0.24 -0.85
N LEU A 494 -28.42 0.95 -1.68
CA LEU A 494 -29.56 1.75 -1.25
C LEU A 494 -30.59 0.92 -0.47
N LYS A 495 -30.93 -0.26 -0.97
CA LYS A 495 -31.81 -1.23 -0.30
C LYS A 495 -31.24 -1.69 1.04
N PHE A 496 -29.94 -1.95 1.12
CA PHE A 496 -29.27 -2.31 2.36
C PHE A 496 -29.33 -1.18 3.40
N LEU A 497 -29.11 0.08 2.99
CA LEU A 497 -29.19 1.24 3.87
C LEU A 497 -30.58 1.41 4.49
N VAL A 498 -31.65 1.23 3.70
CA VAL A 498 -33.03 1.22 4.21
C VAL A 498 -33.23 0.06 5.18
N TYR A 499 -32.82 -1.15 4.81
CA TYR A 499 -33.02 -2.34 5.63
C TYR A 499 -32.29 -2.25 6.99
N GLN A 500 -31.13 -1.62 7.03
CA GLN A 500 -30.31 -1.44 8.24
C GLN A 500 -30.45 -0.06 8.90
N GLU A 501 -31.39 0.77 8.43
CA GLU A 501 -31.63 2.15 8.90
C GLU A 501 -31.62 2.26 10.43
N PRO A 502 -32.39 1.47 11.22
CA PRO A 502 -32.50 1.67 12.66
C PRO A 502 -31.17 1.49 13.42
N THR A 503 -30.23 0.78 12.81
CA THR A 503 -28.91 0.47 13.38
C THR A 503 -27.85 1.43 12.89
N LEU A 504 -27.81 1.71 11.58
CA LEU A 504 -26.73 2.48 10.95
C LEU A 504 -26.83 3.97 11.22
N VAL A 505 -28.05 4.53 11.23
CA VAL A 505 -28.26 5.97 11.44
C VAL A 505 -27.73 6.48 12.78
N LYS A 506 -27.66 5.59 13.78
CA LYS A 506 -27.10 5.89 15.12
C LYS A 506 -25.57 5.91 15.16
N LYS A 507 -24.92 5.40 14.11
CA LYS A 507 -23.46 5.22 14.04
C LYS A 507 -22.80 6.09 12.98
N CYS A 508 -23.53 6.43 11.92
CA CYS A 508 -22.99 7.15 10.78
C CYS A 508 -24.10 7.85 9.97
N ASN A 509 -23.69 8.86 9.19
CA ASN A 509 -24.58 9.62 8.32
C ASN A 509 -24.90 8.85 7.02
N ILE A 510 -25.85 7.91 7.11
CA ILE A 510 -26.30 7.12 5.94
C ILE A 510 -26.93 7.97 4.83
N PHE A 511 -27.47 9.15 5.17
CA PHE A 511 -28.08 10.06 4.20
C PHE A 511 -27.03 10.64 3.27
N HIS A 512 -25.85 10.99 3.78
CA HIS A 512 -24.75 11.49 2.95
C HIS A 512 -24.33 10.47 1.88
N LEU A 513 -24.18 9.19 2.25
CA LEU A 513 -23.87 8.13 1.30
C LEU A 513 -25.01 7.92 0.29
N ALA A 514 -26.26 7.92 0.75
CA ALA A 514 -27.42 7.80 -0.14
C ALA A 514 -27.49 8.96 -1.16
N ILE A 515 -27.16 10.20 -0.76
CA ILE A 515 -27.07 11.35 -1.67
C ILE A 515 -26.04 11.07 -2.77
N GLN A 516 -24.84 10.60 -2.41
CA GLN A 516 -23.80 10.32 -3.41
C GLN A 516 -24.26 9.26 -4.43
N VAL A 517 -24.92 8.20 -3.96
CA VAL A 517 -25.47 7.16 -4.84
C VAL A 517 -26.60 7.69 -5.74
N VAL A 518 -27.55 8.42 -5.17
CA VAL A 518 -28.67 9.02 -5.93
C VAL A 518 -28.16 10.05 -6.94
N ASN A 519 -27.12 10.81 -6.62
CA ASN A 519 -26.51 11.75 -7.54
C ASN A 519 -25.81 11.06 -8.71
N ILE A 520 -25.24 9.86 -8.54
CA ILE A 520 -24.76 9.06 -9.66
C ILE A 520 -25.91 8.74 -10.62
N PHE A 521 -27.07 8.31 -10.12
CA PHE A 521 -28.25 8.10 -10.98
C PHE A 521 -28.69 9.38 -11.68
N ASN A 522 -28.73 10.52 -10.96
CA ASN A 522 -29.07 11.80 -11.57
C ASN A 522 -28.05 12.24 -12.63
N LEU A 523 -26.77 11.88 -12.49
CA LEU A 523 -25.74 12.12 -13.50
C LEU A 523 -26.03 11.32 -14.78
N PHE A 524 -26.40 10.04 -14.68
CA PHE A 524 -26.83 9.24 -15.83
C PHE A 524 -28.11 9.80 -16.47
N ILE A 525 -29.10 10.18 -15.66
CA ILE A 525 -30.37 10.74 -16.14
C ILE A 525 -30.13 12.04 -16.92
N THR A 526 -29.28 12.93 -16.39
CA THR A 526 -29.09 14.29 -16.90
C THR A 526 -28.08 14.35 -18.04
N TYR A 527 -27.01 13.56 -17.99
CA TYR A 527 -25.87 13.67 -18.91
C TYR A 527 -25.47 12.35 -19.58
N GLY A 528 -26.24 11.28 -19.42
CA GLY A 528 -25.93 9.97 -20.00
C GLY A 528 -25.72 10.00 -21.51
N ASP A 529 -26.32 10.92 -22.25
CA ASP A 529 -26.21 11.10 -23.71
C ASP A 529 -24.77 11.47 -24.12
N THR A 530 -24.04 12.08 -23.19
CA THR A 530 -22.64 12.47 -23.39
C THR A 530 -21.67 11.29 -23.27
N PHE A 531 -21.98 10.23 -22.50
CA PHE A 531 -21.01 9.17 -22.18
C PHE A 531 -21.54 7.72 -22.24
N LEU A 532 -22.84 7.49 -22.32
CA LEU A 532 -23.38 6.16 -22.61
C LEU A 532 -23.11 5.80 -24.08
N ALA A 533 -22.63 4.58 -24.31
CA ALA A 533 -22.27 4.12 -25.64
C ALA A 533 -23.49 3.95 -26.57
N THR A 534 -24.65 3.60 -26.02
CA THR A 534 -25.86 3.29 -26.78
C THR A 534 -27.11 3.91 -26.15
N THR A 535 -28.11 4.21 -26.98
CA THR A 535 -29.44 4.63 -26.52
C THR A 535 -30.16 3.52 -25.75
N ASN A 536 -29.88 2.25 -26.05
CA ASN A 536 -30.42 1.11 -25.30
C ASN A 536 -30.02 1.14 -23.82
N SER A 537 -28.84 1.68 -23.48
CA SER A 537 -28.44 1.85 -22.09
C SER A 537 -29.35 2.83 -21.33
N TYR A 538 -29.96 3.81 -22.00
CA TYR A 538 -30.98 4.67 -21.37
C TYR A 538 -32.28 3.91 -21.11
N ASP A 539 -32.70 3.08 -22.05
CA ASP A 539 -33.90 2.24 -21.88
C ASP A 539 -33.73 1.31 -20.68
N GLU A 540 -32.56 0.65 -20.57
CA GLU A 540 -32.19 -0.24 -19.48
C GLU A 540 -32.14 0.49 -18.13
N LEU A 541 -31.59 1.71 -18.08
CA LEU A 541 -31.57 2.51 -16.85
C LEU A 541 -32.98 2.76 -16.33
N TYR A 542 -33.88 3.24 -17.20
CA TYR A 542 -35.25 3.55 -16.81
C TYR A 542 -36.05 2.30 -16.48
N TYR A 543 -35.77 1.19 -17.16
CA TYR A 543 -36.29 -0.12 -16.79
C TYR A 543 -35.87 -0.51 -15.37
N GLU A 544 -34.58 -0.46 -15.02
CA GLU A 544 -34.09 -0.85 -13.69
C GLU A 544 -34.64 0.04 -12.58
N LEU A 545 -34.76 1.36 -12.80
CA LEU A 545 -35.38 2.29 -11.84
C LEU A 545 -36.84 1.91 -11.56
N ASN A 546 -37.60 1.51 -12.59
CA ASN A 546 -38.99 1.08 -12.43
C ASN A 546 -39.10 -0.30 -11.81
N ARG A 547 -38.24 -1.24 -12.21
CA ARG A 547 -38.18 -2.60 -11.69
C ARG A 547 -37.94 -2.61 -10.17
N GLU A 548 -37.11 -1.71 -9.68
CA GLU A 548 -36.77 -1.57 -8.25
C GLU A 548 -37.48 -0.37 -7.58
N GLU A 549 -38.68 0.01 -8.06
CA GLU A 549 -39.43 1.17 -7.53
C GLU A 549 -39.64 1.14 -6.01
N LYS A 550 -39.75 -0.07 -5.45
CA LYS A 550 -39.98 -0.29 -4.02
C LYS A 550 -38.82 0.26 -3.19
N VAL A 551 -37.59 0.14 -3.66
CA VAL A 551 -36.40 0.64 -2.96
C VAL A 551 -36.46 2.17 -2.87
N PHE A 552 -36.74 2.85 -3.99
CA PHE A 552 -36.80 4.32 -4.03
C PHE A 552 -37.99 4.89 -3.25
N SER A 553 -39.15 4.21 -3.28
CA SER A 553 -40.30 4.60 -2.46
C SER A 553 -40.04 4.40 -0.96
N GLU A 554 -39.36 3.33 -0.55
CA GLU A 554 -38.97 3.11 0.85
C GLU A 554 -37.94 4.14 1.34
N ILE A 555 -36.97 4.50 0.50
CA ILE A 555 -36.03 5.61 0.79
C ILE A 555 -36.79 6.91 0.93
N HIS A 556 -37.67 7.23 -0.01
CA HIS A 556 -38.46 8.46 0.06
C HIS A 556 -39.31 8.52 1.34
N ALA A 557 -39.97 7.41 1.71
CA ALA A 557 -40.70 7.32 2.96
C ALA A 557 -39.79 7.51 4.18
N MET A 558 -38.58 6.92 4.19
CA MET A 558 -37.57 7.13 5.23
C MET A 558 -37.20 8.61 5.35
N VAL A 559 -36.85 9.26 4.24
CA VAL A 559 -36.44 10.66 4.21
C VAL A 559 -37.55 11.60 4.70
N LEU A 560 -38.81 11.33 4.32
CA LEU A 560 -39.96 12.11 4.79
C LEU A 560 -40.14 11.99 6.31
N ARG A 561 -39.98 10.79 6.89
CA ARG A 561 -40.02 10.61 8.35
C ARG A 561 -39.00 11.50 9.03
N TYR A 562 -37.73 11.45 8.61
CA TYR A 562 -36.67 12.27 9.20
C TYR A 562 -36.83 13.77 8.97
N THR A 563 -37.43 14.17 7.84
CA THR A 563 -37.74 15.59 7.57
C THR A 563 -38.76 16.12 8.59
N SER A 564 -39.76 15.30 8.93
CA SER A 564 -40.81 15.66 9.89
C SER A 564 -40.37 15.62 11.37
N MET A 565 -39.22 15.01 11.66
CA MET A 565 -38.68 14.97 13.02
C MET A 565 -38.16 16.35 13.45
N SER A 566 -38.52 16.76 14.66
CA SER A 566 -38.05 18.01 15.27
C SER A 566 -36.55 17.95 15.55
N GLU A 567 -36.08 16.86 16.15
CA GLU A 567 -34.66 16.59 16.44
C GLU A 567 -34.11 15.53 15.49
N CYS A 568 -33.30 15.96 14.51
CA CYS A 568 -32.60 15.11 13.57
C CYS A 568 -31.17 15.65 13.37
N GLU A 569 -30.16 14.85 13.69
CA GLU A 569 -28.74 15.22 13.59
C GLU A 569 -28.34 15.60 12.15
N TYR A 570 -28.85 14.85 11.16
CA TYR A 570 -28.48 14.98 9.74
C TYR A 570 -29.55 15.68 8.90
N LYS A 571 -30.22 16.69 9.48
CA LYS A 571 -31.41 17.31 8.85
C LYS A 571 -31.10 17.96 7.49
N GLU A 572 -29.92 18.53 7.31
CA GLU A 572 -29.51 19.12 6.04
C GLU A 572 -29.36 18.06 4.93
N GLU A 573 -28.71 16.94 5.24
CA GLU A 573 -28.52 15.82 4.32
C GLU A 573 -29.85 15.16 3.98
N VAL A 574 -30.74 15.02 4.95
CA VAL A 574 -32.10 14.53 4.71
C VAL A 574 -32.82 15.40 3.67
N ILE A 575 -32.78 16.73 3.81
CA ILE A 575 -33.41 17.66 2.85
C ILE A 575 -32.72 17.59 1.48
N LYS A 576 -31.38 17.51 1.44
CA LYS A 576 -30.63 17.34 0.19
C LYS A 576 -31.01 16.04 -0.52
N LEU A 577 -31.14 14.93 0.21
CA LEU A 577 -31.55 13.64 -0.32
C LEU A 577 -33.00 13.67 -0.85
N LEU A 578 -33.91 14.32 -0.13
CA LEU A 578 -35.29 14.52 -0.58
C LEU A 578 -35.34 15.21 -1.95
N ASN A 579 -34.54 16.28 -2.11
CA ASN A 579 -34.43 17.01 -3.36
C ASN A 579 -33.78 16.18 -4.48
N ALA A 580 -32.76 15.39 -4.15
CA ALA A 580 -32.06 14.54 -5.13
C ALA A 580 -32.97 13.44 -5.70
N LEU A 581 -33.94 12.93 -4.93
CA LEU A 581 -34.87 11.87 -5.34
C LEU A 581 -35.94 12.32 -6.34
N VAL A 582 -36.17 13.62 -6.50
CA VAL A 582 -37.30 14.19 -7.28
C VAL A 582 -37.39 13.61 -8.70
N ASN A 583 -36.28 13.59 -9.43
CA ASN A 583 -36.28 13.11 -10.82
C ASN A 583 -36.51 11.61 -10.91
N ILE A 584 -35.87 10.82 -10.05
CA ILE A 584 -36.03 9.36 -10.02
C ILE A 584 -37.50 9.01 -9.73
N LEU A 585 -38.11 9.64 -8.73
CA LEU A 585 -39.50 9.41 -8.39
C LEU A 585 -40.47 9.86 -9.50
N ALA A 586 -40.16 10.94 -10.21
CA ALA A 586 -40.95 11.39 -11.36
C ALA A 586 -40.90 10.38 -12.53
N ILE A 587 -39.70 9.87 -12.84
CA ILE A 587 -39.49 8.83 -13.86
C ILE A 587 -40.27 7.57 -13.51
N ILE A 588 -40.13 7.08 -12.27
CA ILE A 588 -40.84 5.88 -11.80
C ILE A 588 -42.35 6.10 -11.91
N LYS A 589 -42.87 7.22 -11.40
CA LYS A 589 -44.31 7.50 -11.44
C LYS A 589 -44.85 7.53 -12.87
N HIS A 590 -44.15 8.18 -13.80
CA HIS A 590 -44.54 8.26 -15.21
C HIS A 590 -44.65 6.88 -15.84
N PHE A 591 -43.57 6.10 -15.78
CA PHE A 591 -43.53 4.79 -16.43
C PHE A 591 -44.44 3.76 -15.75
N GLN A 592 -44.62 3.82 -14.44
CA GLN A 592 -45.61 2.98 -13.75
C GLN A 592 -47.04 3.22 -14.24
N ILE A 593 -47.40 4.46 -14.54
CA ILE A 593 -48.72 4.77 -15.13
C ILE A 593 -48.80 4.19 -16.54
N LYS A 594 -47.80 4.44 -17.40
CA LYS A 594 -47.77 3.96 -18.78
C LYS A 594 -47.75 2.43 -18.88
N ILE A 595 -47.00 1.76 -18.01
CA ILE A 595 -46.95 0.29 -17.94
C ILE A 595 -48.32 -0.26 -17.52
N LYS A 596 -49.00 0.34 -16.53
CA LYS A 596 -50.35 -0.08 -16.12
C LYS A 596 -51.39 0.12 -17.22
N GLU A 597 -51.36 1.26 -17.92
CA GLU A 597 -52.23 1.54 -19.06
C GLU A 597 -52.01 0.53 -20.19
N TRP A 598 -50.74 0.23 -20.51
CA TRP A 598 -50.38 -0.76 -21.52
C TRP A 598 -50.82 -2.18 -21.13
N LEU A 599 -50.58 -2.60 -19.90
CA LEU A 599 -51.01 -3.91 -19.38
C LEU A 599 -52.53 -4.08 -19.46
N ALA A 600 -53.29 -3.04 -19.09
CA ALA A 600 -54.74 -3.04 -19.22
C ALA A 600 -55.18 -3.15 -20.68
N SER A 601 -54.52 -2.43 -21.61
CA SER A 601 -54.82 -2.50 -23.05
C SER A 601 -54.53 -3.86 -23.67
N GLN A 602 -53.50 -4.56 -23.20
CA GLN A 602 -53.09 -5.87 -23.70
C GLN A 602 -53.72 -7.04 -22.92
N SER A 603 -54.50 -6.76 -21.87
CA SER A 603 -55.04 -7.78 -20.94
C SER A 603 -53.96 -8.71 -20.36
N LEU A 604 -52.76 -8.18 -20.10
CA LEU A 604 -51.62 -8.91 -19.56
C LEU A 604 -51.46 -8.60 -18.07
N SER A 605 -51.13 -9.61 -17.26
CA SER A 605 -50.85 -9.45 -15.82
C SER A 605 -49.35 -9.47 -15.50
N THR A 606 -48.55 -10.16 -16.31
CA THR A 606 -47.10 -10.32 -16.10
C THR A 606 -46.34 -9.98 -17.40
N PRO A 607 -45.78 -8.78 -17.52
CA PRO A 607 -44.97 -8.41 -18.67
C PRO A 607 -43.58 -9.04 -18.63
N THR A 608 -42.99 -9.25 -19.80
CA THR A 608 -41.57 -9.60 -19.98
C THR A 608 -40.69 -8.34 -19.96
N GLU A 609 -39.37 -8.51 -19.78
CA GLU A 609 -38.39 -7.40 -19.82
C GLU A 609 -38.45 -6.63 -21.14
N ASP A 610 -38.43 -7.33 -22.27
CA ASP A 610 -38.49 -6.72 -23.61
C ASP A 610 -39.79 -5.93 -23.84
N GLN A 611 -40.91 -6.42 -23.33
CA GLN A 611 -42.21 -5.73 -23.41
C GLN A 611 -42.20 -4.42 -22.62
N ILE A 612 -41.63 -4.41 -21.41
CA ILE A 612 -41.51 -3.17 -20.63
C ILE A 612 -40.56 -2.19 -21.34
N LEU A 613 -39.43 -2.66 -21.86
CA LEU A 613 -38.48 -1.82 -22.61
C LEU A 613 -39.14 -1.20 -23.85
N GLU A 614 -40.03 -1.92 -24.54
CA GLU A 614 -40.80 -1.36 -25.64
C GLU A 614 -41.74 -0.22 -25.19
N VAL A 615 -42.39 -0.37 -24.04
CA VAL A 615 -43.21 0.70 -23.44
C VAL A 615 -42.35 1.90 -23.08
N VAL A 616 -41.16 1.69 -22.50
CA VAL A 616 -40.22 2.76 -22.14
C VAL A 616 -39.82 3.55 -23.39
N ARG A 617 -39.38 2.86 -24.46
CA ARG A 617 -38.97 3.47 -25.74
C ARG A 617 -40.05 4.34 -26.38
N LYS A 618 -41.33 4.00 -26.19
CA LYS A 618 -42.47 4.72 -26.77
C LYS A 618 -42.94 5.92 -25.94
N ASN A 619 -42.47 6.10 -24.70
CA ASN A 619 -43.03 7.08 -23.74
C ASN A 619 -41.95 7.92 -23.03
N TYR A 620 -41.01 8.48 -23.78
CA TYR A 620 -39.95 9.38 -23.27
C TYR A 620 -40.40 10.82 -23.00
N ASP A 621 -41.71 11.09 -22.99
CA ASP A 621 -42.33 12.40 -22.74
C ASP A 621 -42.25 12.81 -21.26
N LEU A 622 -41.01 13.02 -20.78
CA LEU A 622 -40.67 13.35 -19.40
C LEU A 622 -40.18 14.80 -19.27
N THR A 623 -40.74 15.52 -18.31
CA THR A 623 -40.22 16.83 -17.88
C THR A 623 -39.53 16.67 -16.52
N LEU A 624 -38.21 16.72 -16.51
CA LEU A 624 -37.39 16.51 -15.31
C LEU A 624 -36.82 17.83 -14.79
N LYS A 625 -36.57 17.90 -13.48
CA LYS A 625 -35.93 19.06 -12.85
C LYS A 625 -34.44 19.05 -13.19
N LEU A 626 -33.91 20.17 -13.69
CA LEU A 626 -32.47 20.34 -13.85
C LEU A 626 -31.80 20.35 -12.47
N GLN A 627 -30.81 19.49 -12.30
CA GLN A 627 -29.99 19.42 -11.09
C GLN A 627 -28.60 19.95 -11.40
N ASP A 628 -28.21 20.99 -10.68
CA ASP A 628 -26.90 21.62 -10.85
C ASP A 628 -25.81 20.85 -10.12
N SER A 629 -24.56 21.03 -10.56
CA SER A 629 -23.34 20.57 -9.88
C SER A 629 -23.22 19.05 -9.69
N LEU A 630 -23.98 18.23 -10.42
CA LEU A 630 -23.86 16.77 -10.39
C LEU A 630 -22.50 16.27 -10.89
N ASP A 631 -21.82 17.05 -11.72
CA ASP A 631 -20.49 16.77 -12.28
C ASP A 631 -19.34 17.38 -11.46
N HIS A 632 -19.66 17.96 -10.30
CA HIS A 632 -18.70 18.55 -9.39
C HIS A 632 -18.45 17.61 -8.22
N TYR A 633 -17.17 17.38 -7.92
CA TYR A 633 -16.73 16.68 -6.74
C TYR A 633 -15.64 17.50 -6.07
N GLU A 634 -15.52 17.33 -4.76
CA GLU A 634 -14.43 17.94 -4.02
C GLU A 634 -13.11 17.22 -4.31
N ARG A 635 -12.08 17.99 -4.66
CA ARG A 635 -10.74 17.47 -4.90
C ARG A 635 -10.19 16.82 -3.64
N TYR A 636 -9.47 15.73 -3.83
CA TYR A 636 -8.80 15.04 -2.74
C TYR A 636 -7.80 15.97 -2.04
N SER A 637 -7.84 15.98 -0.71
CA SER A 637 -6.88 16.69 0.12
C SER A 637 -6.52 15.85 1.33
N GLU A 638 -5.24 15.52 1.45
CA GLU A 638 -4.71 14.78 2.60
C GLU A 638 -4.85 15.59 3.89
N ASN A 639 -4.45 16.86 3.88
CA ASN A 639 -4.56 17.78 5.01
C ASN A 639 -5.81 18.67 4.79
N PRO A 640 -6.74 18.77 5.76
CA PRO A 640 -6.69 18.26 7.13
C PRO A 640 -7.33 16.87 7.36
N ARG A 641 -7.86 16.21 6.33
CA ARG A 641 -8.81 15.10 6.45
C ARG A 641 -8.21 13.77 6.89
N HIS A 642 -6.98 13.49 6.49
CA HIS A 642 -6.34 12.18 6.62
C HIS A 642 -5.03 12.21 7.43
N ILE A 643 -4.67 13.34 8.05
CA ILE A 643 -3.41 13.49 8.81
C ILE A 643 -3.25 12.38 9.86
N ALA A 644 -4.30 12.12 10.66
CA ALA A 644 -4.25 11.10 11.72
C ALA A 644 -4.07 9.69 11.15
N PHE A 645 -4.68 9.41 9.99
CA PHE A 645 -4.55 8.13 9.31
C PHE A 645 -3.12 7.91 8.81
N PHE A 646 -2.54 8.88 8.11
CA PHE A 646 -1.16 8.78 7.61
C PHE A 646 -0.14 8.77 8.75
N THR A 647 -0.36 9.53 9.83
CA THR A 647 0.48 9.49 11.04
C THR A 647 0.54 8.08 11.62
N ASN A 648 -0.58 7.35 11.64
CA ASN A 648 -0.61 5.98 12.15
C ASN A 648 0.06 4.99 11.18
N ILE A 649 -0.16 5.12 9.88
CA ILE A 649 0.52 4.26 8.89
C ILE A 649 2.03 4.45 8.94
N VAL A 650 2.50 5.70 8.99
CA VAL A 650 3.95 5.99 9.08
C VAL A 650 4.55 5.34 10.32
N LYS A 651 3.86 5.37 11.47
CA LYS A 651 4.30 4.67 12.70
C LYS A 651 4.41 3.16 12.50
N GLU A 652 3.43 2.54 11.83
CA GLU A 652 3.49 1.10 11.50
C GLU A 652 4.67 0.78 10.59
N VAL A 653 4.86 1.57 9.53
CA VAL A 653 5.98 1.42 8.58
C VAL A 653 7.31 1.56 9.29
N VAL A 654 7.45 2.55 10.18
CA VAL A 654 8.66 2.72 11.02
C VAL A 654 8.90 1.49 11.89
N SER A 655 7.86 0.99 12.57
CA SER A 655 7.98 -0.16 13.46
C SER A 655 8.43 -1.41 12.70
N ASP A 656 7.83 -1.68 11.54
CA ASP A 656 8.15 -2.84 10.71
C ASP A 656 9.56 -2.71 10.10
N THR A 657 9.90 -1.53 9.59
CA THR A 657 11.22 -1.24 9.02
C THR A 657 12.32 -1.39 10.08
N ARG A 658 12.11 -0.83 11.28
CA ARG A 658 13.04 -0.96 12.42
C ARG A 658 13.27 -2.43 12.81
N LYS A 659 12.21 -3.25 12.83
CA LYS A 659 12.31 -4.70 13.12
C LYS A 659 13.16 -5.40 12.06
N ASN A 660 12.88 -5.17 10.78
CA ASN A 660 13.63 -5.80 9.68
C ASN A 660 15.12 -5.43 9.72
N ILE A 661 15.43 -4.16 9.95
CA ILE A 661 16.81 -3.66 10.08
C ILE A 661 17.53 -4.31 11.26
N TYR A 662 16.86 -4.42 12.40
CA TYR A 662 17.44 -5.06 13.57
C TYR A 662 17.78 -6.53 13.31
N TYR A 663 16.92 -7.28 12.62
CA TYR A 663 17.24 -8.64 12.20
C TYR A 663 18.40 -8.69 11.20
N SER A 664 18.40 -7.80 10.21
CA SER A 664 19.50 -7.67 9.23
C SER A 664 20.85 -7.45 9.92
N ILE A 665 20.91 -6.49 10.85
CA ILE A 665 22.12 -6.13 11.59
C ILE A 665 22.62 -7.30 12.46
N LYS A 666 21.73 -8.08 13.06
CA LYS A 666 22.12 -9.28 13.83
C LYS A 666 22.66 -10.41 12.96
N ASN A 667 22.10 -10.57 11.76
CA ASN A 667 22.55 -11.61 10.82
C ASN A 667 23.88 -11.28 10.14
N LEU A 668 24.41 -10.05 10.26
CA LEU A 668 25.74 -9.71 9.75
C LEU A 668 26.88 -10.51 10.44
N ASN A 669 26.64 -11.05 11.63
CA ASN A 669 27.61 -11.88 12.37
C ASN A 669 27.51 -13.39 12.06
N SER A 670 26.40 -13.87 11.49
CA SER A 670 26.17 -15.31 11.29
C SER A 670 26.80 -15.85 10.00
N ASN A 671 27.36 -15.00 9.15
CA ASN A 671 28.22 -15.41 8.03
C ASN A 671 29.63 -15.80 8.53
N VAL A 672 29.70 -16.80 9.39
CA VAL A 672 30.85 -17.69 9.47
C VAL A 672 30.67 -18.69 8.32
N PRO A 673 31.62 -18.84 7.38
CA PRO A 673 31.51 -19.82 6.31
C PRO A 673 31.58 -21.23 6.93
N GLY A 674 30.40 -21.82 7.17
CA GLY A 674 30.22 -23.15 7.69
C GLY A 674 29.03 -23.80 6.99
N GLU A 675 29.34 -24.59 5.97
CA GLU A 675 28.53 -25.65 5.37
C GLU A 675 27.08 -25.28 4.99
N PHE A 676 26.90 -24.98 3.70
CA PHE A 676 25.62 -25.22 3.01
C PHE A 676 25.21 -26.68 3.22
N HIS A 677 24.25 -26.91 4.12
CA HIS A 677 23.41 -28.11 4.03
C HIS A 677 22.13 -27.77 3.31
N SER A 678 22.05 -28.30 2.09
CA SER A 678 20.85 -28.49 1.30
C SER A 678 19.79 -29.25 2.10
N SER A 679 18.60 -28.65 2.23
CA SER A 679 17.32 -29.36 2.28
C SER A 679 16.20 -28.36 2.04
#